data_AF-A0ABD6EMK8-F1
#
_entry.id   AF-A0ABD6EMK8-F1
#
_cell.length_a   1.000
_cell.length_b   1.000
_cell.length_c   1.000
_cell.angle_alpha   90.00
_cell.angle_beta   90.00
_cell.angle_gamma   90.00
#
_symmetry.space_group_name_H-M   'P 1'
#
loop_
_entity.id
_entity.type
_entity.pdbx_description
1 polymer ?
#
loop_
_entity_poly.entity_id
_entity_poly.type
_entity_poly.pdbx_seq_one_letter_code
_entity_poly.pdbx_strand_id
1 'polypeptide(L)'
;MSTVSSTAEFSSKYQRIAVEYAKLRAQIPKLKEGVIDEKAKNKKLTEDLHARDCQLRRLERENESLQFRNDQLTKRVESLQEDVEKSRRSPLKKASIKPDQVLKDVENAKALLESELSKRLAENEELHLKVSELESAHEAEIGEVKNRYVSLKKERDALLAEVEACKMRNVGELTPNLRHFNDVKSPSPSTLSGEFSTSDDIRSLSETIDPQTLWSDTSRCVRFVFSNLSRLVQLLEQRSVIYPNDATMEQLTNTSIEFGRQLVKNGQEFKQASERMAVFTNDLAEGRIGDPSEQLKEIVPVLLLPLNGLQKWRESFDRSISEECRQRWCSSKLNDLNEEWSISFTKFLDLLSSIDFNFESDRRASLETLGSTIDHVALCCSVCSKTYSSKVVLENRIPTACKRLRCVNECIEKCLHSLSRSLLHCKAFVVAFLADMASTSKSCPISDERVCETRAEMIANTDLLDACVQTDEVTEDGTGVLKLETFKNSTVFSSSTDLESGNLKARIIELEKEKERIAVGAELLRMKLERLRRSSDDGSEDQPRADIEIVIDYYERRIEELLEQLQFIKSRAVYFEDECENLVMKTTLKLEENEKISQRLAEAEQQIATLSDDLETTRRNYEEQMKSLCEHIGELNAKLEKYSQIVPSLNGQSNGIVKSKEATHRLLFK
;
A
#
# COMPACT_ATOMS: atom_id res chain seq x y z
N MET A 1 31.43 -42.50 64.41
CA MET A 1 30.90 -42.64 63.04
C MET A 1 30.13 -41.41 62.54
N SER A 2 29.73 -40.42 63.36
CA SER A 2 28.84 -39.33 62.89
C SER A 2 29.53 -38.04 62.38
N THR A 3 30.85 -37.87 62.55
CA THR A 3 31.54 -36.63 62.15
C THR A 3 31.84 -36.53 60.65
N VAL A 4 32.04 -37.67 59.98
CA VAL A 4 32.37 -37.73 58.54
C VAL A 4 31.18 -37.34 57.65
N SER A 5 29.95 -37.67 58.07
CA SER A 5 28.72 -37.29 57.36
C SER A 5 28.50 -35.78 57.38
N SER A 6 28.72 -35.14 58.54
CA SER A 6 28.57 -33.69 58.66
C SER A 6 29.62 -32.94 57.83
N THR A 7 30.89 -33.39 57.82
CA THR A 7 31.93 -32.76 56.99
C THR A 7 31.67 -32.90 55.49
N ALA A 8 31.15 -34.06 55.05
CA ALA A 8 30.77 -34.27 53.65
C ALA A 8 29.59 -33.38 53.24
N GLU A 9 28.60 -33.21 54.12
CA GLU A 9 27.47 -32.30 53.90
C GLU A 9 27.91 -30.83 53.81
N PHE A 10 28.81 -30.37 54.68
CA PHE A 10 29.37 -29.02 54.61
C PHE A 10 30.18 -28.79 53.34
N SER A 11 31.00 -29.77 52.93
CA SER A 11 31.74 -29.71 51.67
C SER A 11 30.81 -29.61 50.46
N SER A 12 29.72 -30.37 50.42
CA SER A 12 28.73 -30.31 49.32
C SER A 12 27.98 -28.98 49.29
N LYS A 13 27.66 -28.41 50.46
CA LYS A 13 27.04 -27.07 50.55
C LYS A 13 28.02 -25.98 50.07
N TYR A 14 29.28 -26.06 50.47
CA TYR A 14 30.32 -25.13 50.02
C TYR A 14 30.55 -25.21 48.51
N GLN A 15 30.60 -26.43 47.96
CA GLN A 15 30.72 -26.66 46.51
C GLN A 15 29.54 -26.05 45.74
N ARG A 16 28.31 -26.25 46.24
CA ARG A 16 27.10 -25.66 45.63
C ARG A 16 27.13 -24.14 45.66
N ILE A 17 27.50 -23.54 46.79
CA ILE A 17 27.63 -22.08 46.92
C ILE A 17 28.72 -21.54 45.98
N ALA A 18 29.86 -22.23 45.85
CA ALA A 18 30.93 -21.83 44.94
C ALA A 18 30.50 -21.87 43.47
N VAL A 19 29.72 -22.89 43.08
CA VAL A 19 29.15 -23.00 41.72
C VAL A 19 28.13 -21.88 41.46
N GLU A 20 27.23 -21.60 42.39
CA GLU A 20 26.27 -20.49 42.24
C GLU A 20 26.98 -19.12 42.22
N TYR A 21 28.02 -18.93 43.03
CA TYR A 21 28.86 -17.73 42.98
C TYR A 21 29.58 -17.58 41.63
N ALA A 22 30.11 -18.68 41.07
CA ALA A 22 30.74 -18.67 39.75
C ALA A 22 29.75 -18.33 38.63
N LYS A 23 28.51 -18.87 38.70
CA LYS A 23 27.43 -18.53 37.77
C LYS A 23 27.06 -17.04 37.85
N LEU A 24 26.87 -16.50 39.05
CA LEU A 24 26.57 -15.07 39.24
C LEU A 24 27.71 -14.18 38.75
N ARG A 25 28.96 -14.56 39.03
CA ARG A 25 30.14 -13.81 38.56
C ARG A 25 30.26 -13.80 37.04
N ALA A 26 29.86 -14.87 36.37
CA ALA A 26 29.84 -14.96 34.91
C ALA A 26 28.72 -14.12 34.25
N GLN A 27 27.64 -13.82 34.98
CA GLN A 27 26.55 -12.96 34.49
C GLN A 27 26.87 -11.46 34.57
N ILE A 28 27.69 -11.03 35.53
CA ILE A 28 28.09 -9.62 35.72
C ILE A 28 28.65 -8.96 34.45
N PRO A 29 29.62 -9.53 33.70
CA PRO A 29 30.13 -8.90 32.49
C PRO A 29 29.07 -8.77 31.39
N LYS A 30 28.20 -9.77 31.20
CA LYS A 30 27.10 -9.72 30.23
C LYS A 30 26.09 -8.63 30.55
N LEU A 31 25.74 -8.48 31.83
CA LEU A 31 24.85 -7.40 32.28
C LEU A 31 25.51 -6.03 32.11
N LYS A 32 26.82 -5.90 32.39
CA LYS A 32 27.55 -4.65 32.15
C LYS A 32 27.59 -4.29 30.66
N GLU A 33 27.81 -5.26 29.79
CA GLU A 33 27.79 -5.09 28.34
C GLU A 33 26.40 -4.66 27.86
N GLY A 34 25.34 -5.36 28.28
CA GLY A 34 23.96 -4.98 27.97
C GLY A 34 23.57 -3.57 28.47
N VAL A 35 24.07 -3.15 29.64
CA VAL A 35 23.87 -1.79 30.14
C VAL A 35 24.63 -0.75 29.31
N ILE A 36 25.82 -1.08 28.81
CA ILE A 36 26.59 -0.18 27.92
C ILE A 36 25.88 -0.04 26.57
N ASP A 37 25.40 -1.15 26.01
CA ASP A 37 24.68 -1.15 24.73
C ASP A 37 23.36 -0.37 24.83
N GLU A 38 22.58 -0.59 25.90
CA GLU A 38 21.36 0.18 26.14
C GLU A 38 21.65 1.67 26.36
N LYS A 39 22.74 2.03 27.05
CA LYS A 39 23.16 3.44 27.18
C LYS A 39 23.55 4.05 25.84
N ALA A 40 24.27 3.32 24.99
CA ALA A 40 24.67 3.77 23.66
C ALA A 40 23.44 3.96 22.75
N LYS A 41 22.50 3.01 22.79
CA LYS A 41 21.23 3.08 22.07
C LYS A 41 20.37 4.27 22.53
N ASN A 42 20.27 4.49 23.83
CA ASN A 42 19.51 5.61 24.40
C ASN A 42 20.12 6.96 24.01
N LYS A 43 21.46 7.07 24.00
CA LYS A 43 22.16 8.25 23.48
C LYS A 43 21.83 8.52 22.01
N LYS A 44 21.89 7.49 21.16
CA LYS A 44 21.54 7.61 19.74
C LYS A 44 20.09 8.03 19.53
N LEU A 45 19.15 7.44 20.28
CA LEU A 45 17.74 7.82 20.24
C LEU A 45 17.53 9.28 20.66
N THR A 46 18.28 9.77 21.65
CA THR A 46 18.23 11.17 22.07
C THR A 46 18.75 12.12 21.00
N GLU A 47 19.84 11.76 20.32
CA GLU A 47 20.40 12.52 19.20
C GLU A 47 19.42 12.55 17.99
N ASP A 48 18.82 11.40 17.66
CA ASP A 48 17.82 11.29 16.59
C ASP A 48 16.56 12.12 16.92
N LEU A 49 16.08 12.09 18.17
CA LEU A 49 14.96 12.90 18.63
C LEU A 49 15.27 14.40 18.46
N HIS A 50 16.44 14.84 18.91
CA HIS A 50 16.88 16.22 18.73
C HIS A 50 16.95 16.64 17.24
N ALA A 51 17.45 15.76 16.38
CA ALA A 51 17.50 16.02 14.94
C ALA A 51 16.10 16.14 14.33
N ARG A 52 15.16 15.29 14.74
CA ARG A 52 13.76 15.34 14.28
C ARG A 52 13.04 16.59 14.79
N ASP A 53 13.26 17.00 16.03
CA ASP A 53 12.74 18.26 16.57
C ASP A 53 13.26 19.48 15.80
N CYS A 54 14.56 19.51 15.47
CA CYS A 54 15.11 20.56 14.62
C CYS A 54 14.48 20.58 13.22
N GLN A 55 14.21 19.41 12.63
CA GLN A 55 13.53 19.30 11.34
C GLN A 55 12.08 19.77 11.41
N LEU A 56 11.34 19.40 12.46
CA LEU A 56 9.98 19.86 12.70
C LEU A 56 9.91 21.39 12.79
N ARG A 57 10.77 22.01 13.60
CA ARG A 57 10.84 23.49 13.72
C ARG A 57 11.21 24.19 12.41
N ARG A 58 11.89 23.51 11.49
CA ARG A 58 12.16 24.05 10.14
C ARG A 58 10.91 23.99 9.28
N LEU A 59 10.22 22.85 9.26
CA LEU A 59 8.98 22.66 8.50
C LEU A 59 7.85 23.57 9.01
N GLU A 60 7.76 23.79 10.32
CA GLU A 60 6.81 24.74 10.92
C GLU A 60 7.02 26.16 10.38
N ARG A 61 8.27 26.65 10.36
CA ARG A 61 8.60 27.96 9.80
C ARG A 61 8.30 28.07 8.31
N GLU A 62 8.53 27.01 7.55
CA GLU A 62 8.18 26.97 6.13
C GLU A 62 6.66 27.01 5.93
N ASN A 63 5.92 26.28 6.75
CA ASN A 63 4.46 26.27 6.71
C ASN A 63 3.86 27.63 7.10
N GLU A 64 4.39 28.29 8.13
CA GLU A 64 4.04 29.67 8.49
C GLU A 64 4.31 30.64 7.32
N SER A 65 5.44 30.50 6.64
CA SER A 65 5.77 31.32 5.47
C SER A 65 4.82 31.07 4.29
N LEU A 66 4.43 29.81 4.05
CA LEU A 66 3.48 29.44 2.99
C LEU A 66 2.07 29.94 3.32
N GLN A 67 1.64 29.81 4.58
CA GLN A 67 0.38 30.33 5.06
C GLN A 67 0.30 31.85 4.87
N PHE A 68 1.37 32.57 5.23
CA PHE A 68 1.43 34.02 5.00
C PHE A 68 1.32 34.41 3.52
N ARG A 69 1.95 33.66 2.61
CA ARG A 69 1.82 33.88 1.15
C ARG A 69 0.40 33.58 0.65
N ASN A 70 -0.20 32.50 1.13
CA ASN A 70 -1.60 32.17 0.80
C ASN A 70 -2.58 33.23 1.30
N ASP A 71 -2.35 33.79 2.49
CA ASP A 71 -3.18 34.88 3.03
C ASP A 71 -3.05 36.15 2.18
N GLN A 72 -1.84 36.47 1.71
CA GLN A 72 -1.65 37.59 0.77
C GLN A 72 -2.35 37.37 -0.57
N LEU A 73 -2.24 36.16 -1.13
CA LEU A 73 -2.91 35.80 -2.39
C LEU A 73 -4.44 35.88 -2.24
N THR A 74 -4.97 35.35 -1.15
CA THR A 74 -6.40 35.43 -0.82
C THR A 74 -6.88 36.87 -0.80
N LYS A 75 -6.19 37.76 -0.05
CA LYS A 75 -6.52 39.19 -0.01
C LYS A 75 -6.45 39.87 -1.38
N ARG A 76 -5.48 39.50 -2.22
CA ARG A 76 -5.36 40.03 -3.59
C ARG A 76 -6.50 39.56 -4.48
N VAL A 77 -6.90 38.29 -4.37
CA VAL A 77 -8.05 37.73 -5.08
C VAL A 77 -9.34 38.40 -4.63
N GLU A 78 -9.55 38.59 -3.33
CA GLU A 78 -10.70 39.31 -2.77
C GLU A 78 -10.76 40.75 -3.31
N SER A 79 -9.64 41.49 -3.29
CA SER A 79 -9.58 42.84 -3.87
C SER A 79 -9.90 42.85 -5.36
N LEU A 80 -9.37 41.90 -6.14
CA LEU A 80 -9.65 41.81 -7.58
C LEU A 80 -11.11 41.43 -7.86
N GLN A 81 -11.71 40.57 -7.04
CA GLN A 81 -13.12 40.23 -7.12
C GLN A 81 -14.00 41.45 -6.81
N GLU A 82 -13.64 42.24 -5.79
CA GLU A 82 -14.32 43.51 -5.50
C GLU A 82 -14.22 44.51 -6.65
N ASP A 83 -13.05 44.64 -7.28
CA ASP A 83 -12.84 45.56 -8.40
C ASP A 83 -13.61 45.12 -9.66
N VAL A 84 -13.69 43.82 -9.91
CA VAL A 84 -14.52 43.25 -10.99
C VAL A 84 -16.01 43.49 -10.72
N GLU A 85 -16.47 43.32 -9.49
CA GLU A 85 -17.85 43.61 -9.09
C GLU A 85 -18.18 45.11 -9.16
N LYS A 86 -17.25 45.98 -8.77
CA LYS A 86 -17.39 47.44 -8.93
C LYS A 86 -17.44 47.84 -10.40
N SER A 87 -16.61 47.23 -11.26
CA SER A 87 -16.60 47.45 -12.71
C SER A 87 -17.90 46.99 -13.38
N ARG A 88 -18.51 45.90 -12.90
CA ARG A 88 -19.82 45.41 -13.39
C ARG A 88 -20.99 46.33 -13.01
N ARG A 89 -20.87 47.17 -11.97
CA ARG A 89 -21.96 48.01 -11.45
C ARG A 89 -21.99 49.46 -11.97
N SER A 90 -21.04 49.89 -12.81
CA SER A 90 -21.04 51.26 -13.36
C SER A 90 -21.58 51.34 -14.80
N PRO A 91 -22.75 51.95 -15.06
CA PRO A 91 -23.17 52.27 -16.41
C PRO A 91 -22.43 53.52 -16.93
N LEU A 92 -21.94 53.45 -18.16
CA LEU A 92 -21.25 54.54 -18.85
C LEU A 92 -22.08 55.83 -18.81
N LYS A 93 -21.60 56.85 -18.09
CA LYS A 93 -22.00 58.25 -18.29
C LYS A 93 -20.78 59.11 -18.58
N LYS A 94 -20.75 59.67 -19.80
CA LYS A 94 -19.84 60.73 -20.21
C LYS A 94 -20.07 61.96 -19.32
N ALA A 95 -19.06 62.34 -18.55
CA ALA A 95 -18.98 63.65 -17.89
C ALA A 95 -17.73 64.37 -18.40
N SER A 96 -17.92 65.61 -18.84
CA SER A 96 -16.86 66.52 -19.29
C SER A 96 -15.96 66.89 -18.11
N ILE A 97 -14.66 66.62 -18.23
CA ILE A 97 -13.65 66.93 -17.21
C ILE A 97 -12.85 68.17 -17.66
N LYS A 98 -12.66 69.12 -16.75
CA LYS A 98 -11.89 70.36 -16.97
C LYS A 98 -10.38 70.05 -17.13
N PRO A 99 -9.67 70.69 -18.07
CA PRO A 99 -8.30 70.29 -18.48
C PRO A 99 -7.22 70.41 -17.39
N ASP A 100 -7.37 71.32 -16.42
CA ASP A 100 -6.37 71.54 -15.37
C ASP A 100 -6.30 70.42 -14.32
N GLN A 101 -7.42 69.73 -14.07
CA GLN A 101 -7.44 68.61 -13.12
C GLN A 101 -6.87 67.34 -13.76
N VAL A 102 -7.10 67.14 -15.07
CA VAL A 102 -6.57 66.00 -15.84
C VAL A 102 -5.05 66.05 -15.89
N LEU A 103 -4.43 67.22 -16.10
CA LEU A 103 -2.97 67.35 -16.16
C LEU A 103 -2.31 66.99 -14.82
N LYS A 104 -2.88 67.44 -13.69
CA LYS A 104 -2.38 67.12 -12.35
C LYS A 104 -2.58 65.66 -11.97
N ASP A 105 -3.72 65.08 -12.35
CA ASP A 105 -3.99 63.66 -12.13
C ASP A 105 -3.10 62.77 -13.01
N VAL A 106 -2.77 63.22 -14.24
CA VAL A 106 -1.82 62.54 -15.14
C VAL A 106 -0.38 62.64 -14.64
N GLU A 107 0.06 63.79 -14.11
CA GLU A 107 1.40 63.92 -13.51
C GLU A 107 1.55 63.09 -12.24
N ASN A 108 0.53 63.08 -11.37
CA ASN A 108 0.53 62.23 -10.17
C ASN A 108 0.48 60.73 -10.54
N ALA A 109 -0.32 60.35 -11.54
CA ALA A 109 -0.36 58.98 -12.04
C ALA A 109 0.98 58.56 -12.67
N LYS A 110 1.64 59.47 -13.40
CA LYS A 110 2.96 59.25 -13.98
C LYS A 110 4.03 59.06 -12.90
N ALA A 111 4.06 59.90 -11.87
CA ALA A 111 4.99 59.77 -10.75
C ALA A 111 4.75 58.47 -9.96
N LEU A 112 3.49 58.07 -9.77
CA LEU A 112 3.13 56.81 -9.12
C LEU A 112 3.56 55.60 -9.98
N LEU A 113 3.37 55.67 -11.30
CA LEU A 113 3.83 54.66 -12.26
C LEU A 113 5.35 54.56 -12.30
N GLU A 114 6.08 55.67 -12.27
CA GLU A 114 7.54 55.68 -12.23
C GLU A 114 8.07 55.06 -10.93
N SER A 115 7.42 55.35 -9.80
CA SER A 115 7.73 54.72 -8.50
C SER A 115 7.44 53.21 -8.49
N GLU A 116 6.29 52.79 -9.01
CA GLU A 116 5.93 51.37 -9.12
C GLU A 116 6.87 50.64 -10.10
N LEU A 117 7.20 51.24 -11.24
CA LEU A 117 8.15 50.68 -12.20
C LEU A 117 9.54 50.50 -11.57
N SER A 118 10.03 51.49 -10.83
CA SER A 118 11.30 51.41 -10.12
C SER A 118 11.29 50.28 -9.08
N LYS A 119 10.18 50.10 -8.36
CA LYS A 119 10.03 49.03 -7.38
C LYS A 119 9.97 47.66 -8.04
N ARG A 120 9.27 47.53 -9.17
CA ARG A 120 9.18 46.30 -9.97
C ARG A 120 10.52 45.92 -10.59
N LEU A 121 11.31 46.88 -11.00
CA LEU A 121 12.66 46.64 -11.51
C LEU A 121 13.59 46.11 -10.40
N ALA A 122 13.53 46.71 -9.21
CA ALA A 122 14.30 46.23 -8.05
C ALA A 122 13.86 44.82 -7.61
N GLU A 123 12.55 44.55 -7.58
CA GLU A 123 12.00 43.22 -7.29
C GLU A 123 12.42 42.19 -8.35
N ASN A 124 12.41 42.56 -9.63
CA ASN A 124 12.91 41.69 -10.70
C ASN A 124 14.40 41.40 -10.56
N GLU A 125 15.21 42.39 -10.21
CA GLU A 125 16.65 42.20 -9.99
C GLU A 125 16.92 41.23 -8.82
N GLU A 126 16.20 41.38 -7.72
CA GLU A 126 16.27 40.46 -6.57
C GLU A 126 15.81 39.04 -6.93
N LEU A 127 14.72 38.92 -7.71
CA LEU A 127 14.23 37.64 -8.19
C LEU A 127 15.23 36.98 -9.16
N HIS A 128 15.86 37.74 -10.05
CA HIS A 128 16.89 37.21 -10.94
C HIS A 128 18.11 36.70 -10.17
N LEU A 129 18.55 37.41 -9.13
CA LEU A 129 19.61 36.93 -8.23
C LEU A 129 19.18 35.64 -7.52
N LYS A 130 17.94 35.58 -7.00
CA LYS A 130 17.43 34.39 -6.31
C LYS A 130 17.30 33.18 -7.23
N VAL A 131 16.85 33.39 -8.46
CA VAL A 131 16.77 32.35 -9.50
C VAL A 131 18.18 31.84 -9.82
N SER A 132 19.15 32.73 -10.03
CA SER A 132 20.54 32.33 -10.30
C SER A 132 21.16 31.54 -9.15
N GLU A 133 20.91 31.92 -7.90
CA GLU A 133 21.36 31.16 -6.72
C GLU A 133 20.73 29.77 -6.65
N LEU A 134 19.42 29.66 -6.92
CA LEU A 134 18.70 28.39 -6.89
C LEU A 134 19.14 27.48 -8.04
N GLU A 135 19.34 28.02 -9.24
CA GLU A 135 19.89 27.29 -10.39
C GLU A 135 21.28 26.74 -10.07
N SER A 136 22.16 27.55 -9.46
CA SER A 136 23.49 27.12 -9.04
C SER A 136 23.43 26.01 -7.97
N ALA A 137 22.54 26.13 -7.00
CA ALA A 137 22.34 25.10 -5.97
C ALA A 137 21.79 23.79 -6.56
N HIS A 138 20.84 23.88 -7.48
CA HIS A 138 20.27 22.71 -8.17
C HIS A 138 21.32 22.03 -9.05
N GLU A 139 22.15 22.78 -9.78
CA GLU A 139 23.24 22.24 -10.58
C GLU A 139 24.26 21.47 -9.70
N ALA A 140 24.57 21.99 -8.51
CA ALA A 140 25.41 21.31 -7.54
C ALA A 140 24.79 19.99 -7.04
N GLU A 141 23.49 20.00 -6.72
CA GLU A 141 22.76 18.82 -6.24
C GLU A 141 22.62 17.75 -7.35
N ILE A 142 22.36 18.17 -8.59
CA ILE A 142 22.39 17.29 -9.78
C ILE A 142 23.78 16.67 -9.95
N GLY A 143 24.85 17.46 -9.77
CA GLY A 143 26.22 16.98 -9.79
C GLY A 143 26.50 15.91 -8.74
N GLU A 144 26.03 16.11 -7.50
CA GLU A 144 26.19 15.15 -6.41
C GLU A 144 25.42 13.84 -6.69
N VAL A 145 24.17 13.94 -7.13
CA VAL A 145 23.35 12.77 -7.50
C VAL A 145 23.97 12.01 -8.67
N LYS A 146 24.48 12.72 -9.70
CA LYS A 146 25.17 12.11 -10.84
C LYS A 146 26.44 11.37 -10.41
N ASN A 147 27.21 11.93 -9.49
CA ASN A 147 28.40 11.27 -8.93
C ASN A 147 28.03 10.02 -8.13
N ARG A 148 26.93 10.07 -7.36
CA ARG A 148 26.41 8.92 -6.62
C ARG A 148 25.90 7.83 -7.55
N TYR A 149 25.21 8.20 -8.62
CA TYR A 149 24.76 7.27 -9.66
C TYR A 149 25.94 6.57 -10.34
N VAL A 150 27.00 7.30 -10.71
CA VAL A 150 28.22 6.72 -11.30
C VAL A 150 28.89 5.75 -10.33
N SER A 151 28.93 6.08 -9.04
CA SER A 151 29.52 5.22 -8.00
C SER A 151 28.72 3.93 -7.82
N LEU A 152 27.40 4.02 -7.70
CA LEU A 152 26.51 2.86 -7.61
C LEU A 152 26.52 2.01 -8.88
N LYS A 153 26.63 2.63 -10.06
CA LYS A 153 26.74 1.91 -11.33
C LYS A 153 28.04 1.10 -11.39
N LYS A 154 29.17 1.66 -10.94
CA LYS A 154 30.45 0.93 -10.83
C LYS A 154 30.35 -0.23 -9.85
N GLU A 155 29.69 -0.04 -8.70
CA GLU A 155 29.48 -1.11 -7.71
C GLU A 155 28.59 -2.23 -8.28
N ARG A 156 27.49 -1.89 -8.95
CA ARG A 156 26.64 -2.84 -9.66
C ARG A 156 27.42 -3.63 -10.71
N ASP A 157 28.23 -2.95 -11.52
CA ASP A 157 29.01 -3.61 -12.57
C ASP A 157 30.08 -4.53 -11.98
N ALA A 158 30.68 -4.17 -10.83
CA ALA A 158 31.59 -5.04 -10.09
C ALA A 158 30.87 -6.28 -9.54
N LEU A 159 29.69 -6.12 -8.94
CA LEU A 159 28.87 -7.23 -8.45
C LEU A 159 28.38 -8.14 -9.58
N LEU A 160 28.02 -7.57 -10.74
CA LEU A 160 27.66 -8.36 -11.92
C LEU A 160 28.84 -9.17 -12.44
N ALA A 161 30.04 -8.57 -12.52
CA ALA A 161 31.25 -9.29 -12.90
C ALA A 161 31.59 -10.40 -11.89
N GLU A 162 31.35 -10.19 -10.59
CA GLU A 162 31.56 -11.20 -9.56
C GLU A 162 30.54 -12.34 -9.64
N VAL A 163 29.27 -12.03 -9.93
CA VAL A 163 28.21 -13.01 -10.19
C VAL A 163 28.50 -13.80 -11.46
N GLU A 164 28.96 -13.16 -12.54
CA GLU A 164 29.39 -13.85 -13.76
C GLU A 164 30.61 -14.73 -13.51
N ALA A 165 31.60 -14.26 -12.74
CA ALA A 165 32.75 -15.08 -12.35
C ALA A 165 32.35 -16.28 -11.45
N CYS A 166 31.31 -16.13 -10.61
CA CYS A 166 30.73 -17.23 -9.83
C CYS A 166 29.93 -18.19 -10.72
N LYS A 167 29.19 -17.69 -11.72
CA LYS A 167 28.49 -18.52 -12.69
C LYS A 167 29.46 -19.30 -13.58
N MET A 168 30.53 -18.69 -14.07
CA MET A 168 31.56 -19.38 -14.86
C MET A 168 32.34 -20.42 -14.05
N ARG A 169 32.42 -20.27 -12.72
CA ARG A 169 32.94 -21.31 -11.82
C ARG A 169 31.98 -22.50 -11.63
N ASN A 170 30.67 -22.28 -11.76
CA ASN A 170 29.64 -23.32 -11.59
C ASN A 170 29.20 -23.99 -12.92
N VAL A 171 29.56 -23.44 -14.08
CA VAL A 171 29.16 -23.96 -15.42
C VAL A 171 30.20 -24.94 -16.01
N GLY A 172 31.17 -25.40 -15.21
CA GLY A 172 32.05 -26.53 -15.55
C GLY A 172 31.34 -27.89 -15.62
N GLU A 173 30.12 -27.99 -15.10
CA GLU A 173 29.29 -29.18 -15.20
C GLU A 173 27.91 -28.80 -15.79
N LEU A 174 27.67 -29.35 -16.99
CA LEU A 174 26.39 -29.41 -17.74
C LEU A 174 26.10 -28.24 -18.72
N THR A 175 26.19 -28.59 -20.01
CA THR A 175 25.56 -27.95 -21.18
C THR A 175 24.67 -29.02 -21.87
N PRO A 176 23.85 -28.72 -22.90
CA PRO A 176 22.97 -27.58 -23.23
C PRO A 176 21.53 -28.02 -23.66
N ASN A 177 20.70 -27.07 -24.13
CA ASN A 177 19.37 -27.15 -24.79
C ASN A 177 18.18 -26.79 -23.86
N LEU A 178 17.17 -25.98 -24.22
CA LEU A 178 16.69 -25.45 -25.49
C LEU A 178 16.29 -23.97 -25.36
N ARG A 179 16.55 -23.22 -26.43
CA ARG A 179 15.86 -21.97 -26.78
C ARG A 179 14.59 -22.33 -27.56
N HIS A 180 13.40 -21.90 -27.13
CA HIS A 180 12.37 -21.31 -28.01
C HIS A 180 11.07 -20.99 -27.26
N PHE A 181 10.49 -19.84 -27.62
CA PHE A 181 9.11 -19.34 -27.43
C PHE A 181 8.94 -18.14 -26.49
N ASN A 182 9.31 -16.97 -27.03
CA ASN A 182 8.53 -15.75 -26.88
C ASN A 182 7.42 -15.77 -27.95
N ASP A 183 6.18 -15.46 -27.55
CA ASP A 183 5.23 -14.60 -28.28
C ASP A 183 3.81 -14.76 -27.70
N VAL A 184 3.34 -13.81 -26.89
CA VAL A 184 1.92 -13.40 -26.86
C VAL A 184 1.84 -11.91 -26.48
N LYS A 185 1.17 -11.12 -27.34
CA LYS A 185 0.85 -9.69 -27.20
C LYS A 185 -0.39 -9.46 -26.32
N SER A 186 -0.32 -8.45 -25.43
CA SER A 186 -1.33 -7.43 -25.00
C SER A 186 -2.83 -7.81 -24.85
N PRO A 187 -3.61 -7.27 -23.86
CA PRO A 187 -3.85 -5.82 -23.78
C PRO A 187 -4.07 -5.17 -22.38
N SER A 188 -3.90 -3.86 -22.40
CA SER A 188 -4.07 -2.82 -21.37
C SER A 188 -5.49 -2.64 -20.82
N PRO A 189 -5.68 -2.24 -19.55
CA PRO A 189 -6.98 -1.90 -19.00
C PRO A 189 -7.31 -0.41 -19.21
N SER A 190 -8.35 -0.16 -20.01
CA SER A 190 -8.96 1.15 -20.19
C SER A 190 -9.91 1.51 -19.04
N THR A 191 -9.66 2.70 -18.50
CA THR A 191 -10.49 3.52 -17.62
C THR A 191 -11.96 3.59 -18.05
N LEU A 192 -12.89 3.31 -17.13
CA LEU A 192 -14.29 3.77 -17.23
C LEU A 192 -14.72 4.36 -15.88
N SER A 193 -14.46 5.65 -15.73
CA SER A 193 -15.15 6.53 -14.78
C SER A 193 -16.35 7.15 -15.50
N GLY A 194 -17.52 6.53 -15.35
CA GLY A 194 -18.79 7.07 -15.82
C GLY A 194 -19.77 7.12 -14.66
N GLU A 195 -20.13 8.33 -14.23
CA GLU A 195 -21.24 8.57 -13.30
C GLU A 195 -22.56 8.21 -14.00
N PHE A 196 -23.23 7.15 -13.54
CA PHE A 196 -24.61 6.87 -13.94
C PHE A 196 -25.56 7.23 -12.79
N SER A 197 -26.46 8.18 -13.08
CA SER A 197 -27.59 8.54 -12.22
C SER A 197 -28.85 7.81 -12.67
N THR A 198 -29.65 7.43 -11.65
CA THR A 198 -31.11 7.23 -11.66
C THR A 198 -31.73 6.08 -12.48
N SER A 199 -32.16 5.07 -11.72
CA SER A 199 -33.35 4.19 -11.75
C SER A 199 -34.27 4.04 -12.99
N ASP A 200 -34.34 5.00 -13.90
CA ASP A 200 -35.30 4.96 -15.03
C ASP A 200 -34.69 4.37 -16.31
N ASP A 201 -33.36 4.41 -16.47
CA ASP A 201 -32.67 3.87 -17.66
C ASP A 201 -32.53 2.33 -17.64
N ILE A 202 -32.73 1.67 -16.50
CA ILE A 202 -32.51 0.21 -16.36
C ILE A 202 -33.72 -0.60 -16.84
N ARG A 203 -34.92 0.00 -16.81
CA ARG A 203 -36.14 -0.69 -17.25
C ARG A 203 -36.21 -0.82 -18.77
N SER A 204 -35.54 0.05 -19.53
CA SER A 204 -35.42 -0.05 -21.00
C SER A 204 -34.29 -0.99 -21.45
N LEU A 205 -33.33 -1.32 -20.57
CA LEU A 205 -32.21 -2.23 -20.86
C LEU A 205 -32.60 -3.73 -20.79
N SER A 206 -33.71 -4.10 -20.14
CA SER A 206 -34.08 -5.51 -19.96
C SER A 206 -34.57 -6.23 -21.23
N GLU A 207 -34.90 -5.50 -22.30
CA GLU A 207 -35.43 -6.12 -23.54
C GLU A 207 -34.34 -6.56 -24.53
N THR A 208 -33.05 -6.33 -24.25
CA THR A 208 -31.95 -6.57 -25.22
C THR A 208 -30.67 -7.22 -24.67
N ILE A 209 -30.59 -7.55 -23.38
CA ILE A 209 -29.37 -8.13 -22.79
C ILE A 209 -29.41 -9.66 -22.88
N ASP A 210 -28.36 -10.24 -23.46
CA ASP A 210 -28.13 -11.68 -23.50
C ASP A 210 -28.02 -12.26 -22.06
N PRO A 211 -28.76 -13.35 -21.73
CA PRO A 211 -28.78 -13.93 -20.38
C PRO A 211 -27.38 -14.25 -19.82
N GLN A 212 -26.43 -14.69 -20.66
CA GLN A 212 -25.07 -14.98 -20.23
C GLN A 212 -24.31 -13.71 -19.82
N THR A 213 -24.53 -12.60 -20.53
CA THR A 213 -24.00 -11.28 -20.17
C THR A 213 -24.56 -10.83 -18.82
N LEU A 214 -25.86 -11.04 -18.56
CA LEU A 214 -26.50 -10.70 -17.30
C LEU A 214 -25.96 -11.51 -16.11
N TRP A 215 -25.69 -12.80 -16.28
CA TRP A 215 -25.02 -13.65 -15.30
C TRP A 215 -23.59 -13.17 -14.99
N SER A 216 -22.83 -12.85 -16.03
CA SER A 216 -21.47 -12.32 -15.89
C SER A 216 -21.46 -10.99 -15.13
N ASP A 217 -22.35 -10.07 -15.47
CA ASP A 217 -22.40 -8.75 -14.83
C ASP A 217 -22.91 -8.84 -13.38
N THR A 218 -23.92 -9.66 -13.12
CA THR A 218 -24.43 -9.92 -11.76
C THR A 218 -23.33 -10.54 -10.88
N SER A 219 -22.63 -11.56 -11.37
CA SER A 219 -21.55 -12.21 -10.62
C SER A 219 -20.38 -11.24 -10.37
N ARG A 220 -20.04 -10.38 -11.34
CA ARG A 220 -19.03 -9.33 -11.18
C ARG A 220 -19.43 -8.32 -10.10
N CYS A 221 -20.70 -7.93 -10.03
CA CYS A 221 -21.21 -7.05 -8.98
C CYS A 221 -21.14 -7.69 -7.60
N VAL A 222 -21.57 -8.95 -7.46
CA VAL A 222 -21.47 -9.69 -6.19
C VAL A 222 -20.00 -9.80 -5.75
N ARG A 223 -19.09 -10.17 -6.66
CA ARG A 223 -17.65 -10.20 -6.39
C ARG A 223 -17.13 -8.87 -5.86
N PHE A 224 -17.54 -7.77 -6.49
CA PHE A 224 -17.12 -6.42 -6.11
C PHE A 224 -17.64 -6.03 -4.72
N VAL A 225 -18.89 -6.38 -4.39
CA VAL A 225 -19.45 -6.18 -3.03
C VAL A 225 -18.62 -6.92 -1.99
N PHE A 226 -18.34 -8.22 -2.18
CA PHE A 226 -17.54 -9.01 -1.25
C PHE A 226 -16.09 -8.51 -1.15
N SER A 227 -15.51 -8.03 -2.25
CA SER A 227 -14.17 -7.40 -2.25
C SER A 227 -14.15 -6.11 -1.43
N ASN A 228 -15.15 -5.23 -1.59
CA ASN A 228 -15.27 -4.01 -0.79
C ASN A 228 -15.54 -4.32 0.69
N LEU A 229 -16.32 -5.36 1.01
CA LEU A 229 -16.53 -5.82 2.39
C LEU A 229 -15.22 -6.35 3.01
N SER A 230 -14.46 -7.15 2.27
CA SER A 230 -13.11 -7.58 2.68
C SER A 230 -12.23 -6.37 2.98
N ARG A 231 -12.24 -5.37 2.09
CA ARG A 231 -11.44 -4.15 2.26
C ARG A 231 -11.90 -3.33 3.48
N LEU A 232 -13.20 -3.21 3.71
CA LEU A 232 -13.76 -2.53 4.87
C LEU A 232 -13.29 -3.19 6.18
N VAL A 233 -13.38 -4.51 6.25
CA VAL A 233 -12.95 -5.28 7.43
C VAL A 233 -11.45 -5.12 7.68
N GLN A 234 -10.62 -5.17 6.63
CA GLN A 234 -9.18 -4.89 6.74
C GLN A 234 -8.90 -3.46 7.23
N LEU A 235 -9.62 -2.46 6.75
CA LEU A 235 -9.42 -1.08 7.20
C LEU A 235 -9.84 -0.88 8.66
N LEU A 236 -10.92 -1.54 9.09
CA LEU A 236 -11.35 -1.54 10.49
C LEU A 236 -10.35 -2.27 11.39
N GLU A 237 -9.72 -3.34 10.91
CA GLU A 237 -8.64 -4.04 11.60
C GLU A 237 -7.42 -3.13 11.74
N GLN A 238 -7.00 -2.49 10.66
CA GLN A 238 -5.91 -1.52 10.72
C GLN A 238 -6.21 -0.42 11.73
N ARG A 239 -7.47 0.06 11.77
CA ARG A 239 -7.92 1.06 12.73
C ARG A 239 -7.90 0.56 14.17
N SER A 240 -8.29 -0.69 14.45
CA SER A 240 -8.27 -1.24 15.81
C SER A 240 -6.84 -1.38 16.38
N VAL A 241 -5.83 -1.43 15.51
CA VAL A 241 -4.41 -1.45 15.88
C VAL A 241 -3.79 -0.05 15.99
N ILE A 242 -4.52 1.02 15.68
CA ILE A 242 -4.01 2.42 15.72
C ILE A 242 -4.60 3.24 16.90
N TYR A 243 -5.58 2.68 17.61
CA TYR A 243 -6.55 3.45 18.40
C TYR A 243 -6.06 3.90 19.80
N PRO A 244 -6.42 5.11 20.30
CA PRO A 244 -6.41 6.44 19.65
C PRO A 244 -5.00 7.07 19.66
N ASN A 245 -4.06 6.39 20.32
CA ASN A 245 -2.65 6.66 20.35
C ASN A 245 -1.98 5.52 19.59
N ASP A 246 -0.93 5.83 18.83
CA ASP A 246 -0.22 4.84 18.02
C ASP A 246 0.16 3.62 18.89
N ALA A 247 -0.25 2.41 18.52
CA ALA A 247 0.04 1.18 19.28
C ALA A 247 1.55 0.88 19.39
N THR A 248 2.38 1.58 18.61
CA THR A 248 3.84 1.58 18.80
C THR A 248 4.28 2.32 20.08
N MET A 249 3.42 3.19 20.60
CA MET A 249 3.67 4.05 21.77
C MET A 249 2.94 3.60 23.03
N GLU A 250 1.75 2.98 22.89
CA GLU A 250 0.93 2.53 24.01
C GLU A 250 0.41 1.10 23.82
N GLN A 251 0.24 0.36 24.92
CA GLN A 251 -0.36 -0.97 24.87
C GLN A 251 -1.84 -0.87 24.52
N LEU A 252 -2.27 -1.60 23.49
CA LEU A 252 -3.67 -1.73 23.10
C LEU A 252 -4.49 -2.39 24.21
N THR A 253 -5.76 -1.99 24.36
CA THR A 253 -6.67 -2.66 25.29
C THR A 253 -6.96 -4.08 24.81
N ASN A 254 -7.24 -4.98 25.76
CA ASN A 254 -7.64 -6.37 25.44
C ASN A 254 -8.87 -6.40 24.52
N THR A 255 -9.79 -5.45 24.67
CA THR A 255 -10.97 -5.29 23.80
C THR A 255 -10.57 -4.96 22.37
N SER A 256 -9.61 -4.05 22.16
CA SER A 256 -9.14 -3.68 20.82
C SER A 256 -8.39 -4.83 20.13
N ILE A 257 -7.59 -5.58 20.89
CA ILE A 257 -6.87 -6.77 20.40
C ILE A 257 -7.86 -7.87 19.98
N GLU A 258 -8.85 -8.17 20.83
CA GLU A 258 -9.86 -9.18 20.52
C GLU A 258 -10.73 -8.76 19.33
N PHE A 259 -11.11 -7.48 19.26
CA PHE A 259 -11.82 -6.94 18.11
C PHE A 259 -11.00 -7.09 16.81
N GLY A 260 -9.73 -6.70 16.81
CA GLY A 260 -8.83 -6.88 15.67
C GLY A 260 -8.68 -8.33 15.24
N ARG A 261 -8.50 -9.25 16.19
CA ARG A 261 -8.41 -10.71 15.91
C ARG A 261 -9.64 -11.23 15.18
N GLN A 262 -10.84 -10.84 15.63
CA GLN A 262 -12.07 -11.27 14.98
C GLN A 262 -12.22 -10.67 13.57
N LEU A 263 -11.81 -9.41 13.37
CA LEU A 263 -11.81 -8.78 12.05
C LEU A 263 -10.85 -9.48 11.08
N VAL A 264 -9.63 -9.86 11.51
CA VAL A 264 -8.69 -10.63 10.65
C VAL A 264 -9.35 -11.90 10.13
N LYS A 265 -9.95 -12.69 11.02
CA LYS A 265 -10.62 -13.94 10.66
C LYS A 265 -11.76 -13.71 9.66
N ASN A 266 -12.65 -12.77 9.96
CA ASN A 266 -13.80 -12.49 9.11
C ASN A 266 -13.39 -11.86 7.77
N GLY A 267 -12.30 -11.09 7.75
CA GLY A 267 -11.72 -10.49 6.55
C GLY A 267 -11.18 -11.54 5.58
N GLN A 268 -10.53 -12.59 6.09
CA GLN A 268 -10.10 -13.73 5.27
C GLN A 268 -11.27 -14.47 4.63
N GLU A 269 -12.34 -14.69 5.39
CA GLU A 269 -13.57 -15.32 4.90
C GLU A 269 -14.21 -14.47 3.77
N PHE A 270 -14.22 -13.13 3.89
CA PHE A 270 -14.66 -12.23 2.82
C PHE A 270 -13.73 -12.25 1.59
N LYS A 271 -12.40 -12.29 1.79
CA LYS A 271 -11.41 -12.41 0.69
C LYS A 271 -11.64 -13.71 -0.09
N GLN A 272 -11.77 -14.83 0.62
CA GLN A 272 -12.04 -16.13 0.02
C GLN A 272 -13.37 -16.16 -0.76
N ALA A 273 -14.43 -15.58 -0.20
CA ALA A 273 -15.73 -15.47 -0.90
C ALA A 273 -15.62 -14.65 -2.20
N SER A 274 -14.85 -13.54 -2.18
CA SER A 274 -14.60 -12.73 -3.37
C SER A 274 -13.79 -13.48 -4.43
N GLU A 275 -12.75 -14.22 -4.03
CA GLU A 275 -11.91 -15.02 -4.94
C GLU A 275 -12.70 -16.16 -5.57
N ARG A 276 -13.53 -16.87 -4.80
CA ARG A 276 -14.42 -17.93 -5.32
C ARG A 276 -15.42 -17.38 -6.32
N MET A 277 -16.00 -16.21 -6.04
CA MET A 277 -16.88 -15.53 -7.00
C MET A 277 -16.10 -15.06 -8.25
N ALA A 278 -14.82 -14.70 -8.13
CA ALA A 278 -13.97 -14.35 -9.27
C ALA A 278 -13.75 -15.53 -10.23
N VAL A 279 -13.46 -16.71 -9.68
CA VAL A 279 -13.33 -17.94 -10.46
C VAL A 279 -14.64 -18.22 -11.19
N PHE A 280 -15.77 -18.13 -10.50
CA PHE A 280 -17.10 -18.30 -11.11
C PHE A 280 -17.39 -17.30 -12.23
N THR A 281 -17.11 -16.00 -12.03
CA THR A 281 -17.29 -14.99 -13.08
C THR A 281 -16.41 -15.28 -14.31
N ASN A 282 -15.17 -15.73 -14.11
CA ASN A 282 -14.26 -16.06 -15.21
C ASN A 282 -14.73 -17.32 -15.96
N ASP A 283 -15.13 -18.36 -15.24
CA ASP A 283 -15.63 -19.60 -15.83
C ASP A 283 -16.93 -19.35 -16.63
N LEU A 284 -17.81 -18.45 -16.16
CA LEU A 284 -18.99 -17.97 -16.90
C LEU A 284 -18.61 -17.24 -18.19
N ALA A 285 -17.63 -16.33 -18.12
CA ALA A 285 -17.18 -15.54 -19.26
C ALA A 285 -16.53 -16.41 -20.35
N GLU A 286 -15.84 -17.47 -19.94
CA GLU A 286 -15.19 -18.43 -20.84
C GLU A 286 -16.12 -19.55 -21.32
N GLY A 287 -17.38 -19.57 -20.87
CA GLY A 287 -18.35 -20.60 -21.25
C GLY A 287 -17.99 -22.00 -20.72
N ARG A 288 -17.18 -22.08 -19.66
CA ARG A 288 -16.78 -23.35 -19.03
C ARG A 288 -17.87 -23.93 -18.13
N ILE A 289 -18.89 -23.14 -17.82
CA ILE A 289 -20.03 -23.53 -16.97
C ILE A 289 -21.20 -23.96 -17.84
N GLY A 290 -21.71 -25.17 -17.61
CA GLY A 290 -22.91 -25.69 -18.27
C GLY A 290 -24.19 -25.07 -17.70
N ASP A 291 -24.45 -25.26 -16.40
CA ASP A 291 -25.57 -24.63 -15.68
C ASP A 291 -25.03 -23.71 -14.57
N PRO A 292 -25.07 -22.38 -14.77
CA PRO A 292 -24.71 -21.38 -13.76
C PRO A 292 -25.44 -21.56 -12.42
N SER A 293 -26.66 -22.09 -12.45
CA SER A 293 -27.50 -22.26 -11.26
C SER A 293 -26.99 -23.35 -10.34
N GLU A 294 -26.54 -24.49 -10.89
CA GLU A 294 -25.97 -25.59 -10.09
C GLU A 294 -24.61 -25.20 -9.50
N GLN A 295 -23.75 -24.57 -10.29
CA GLN A 295 -22.43 -24.15 -9.79
C GLN A 295 -22.53 -23.01 -8.76
N LEU A 296 -23.55 -22.15 -8.86
CA LEU A 296 -23.82 -21.14 -7.83
C LEU A 296 -24.18 -21.78 -6.48
N LYS A 297 -24.92 -22.90 -6.45
CA LYS A 297 -25.27 -23.60 -5.20
C LYS A 297 -24.03 -24.08 -4.44
N GLU A 298 -22.97 -24.46 -5.14
CA GLU A 298 -21.69 -24.85 -4.51
C GLU A 298 -20.96 -23.65 -3.89
N ILE A 299 -21.16 -22.46 -4.44
CA ILE A 299 -20.50 -21.22 -4.01
C ILE A 299 -21.24 -20.55 -2.85
N VAL A 300 -22.57 -20.65 -2.80
CA VAL A 300 -23.44 -20.04 -1.78
C VAL A 300 -22.97 -20.28 -0.34
N PRO A 301 -22.61 -21.51 0.09
CA PRO A 301 -22.09 -21.75 1.44
C PRO A 301 -20.84 -20.93 1.76
N VAL A 302 -19.96 -20.71 0.78
CA VAL A 302 -18.75 -19.90 0.95
C VAL A 302 -19.09 -18.42 1.07
N LEU A 303 -20.12 -17.94 0.36
CA LEU A 303 -20.59 -16.55 0.48
C LEU A 303 -21.28 -16.28 1.82
N LEU A 304 -22.03 -17.25 2.34
CA LEU A 304 -22.75 -17.13 3.61
C LEU A 304 -21.82 -17.20 4.84
N LEU A 305 -20.68 -17.90 4.73
CA LEU A 305 -19.73 -18.06 5.83
C LEU A 305 -19.31 -16.72 6.49
N PRO A 306 -18.76 -15.72 5.76
CA PRO A 306 -18.38 -14.44 6.36
C PRO A 306 -19.56 -13.59 6.83
N LEU A 307 -20.75 -13.77 6.24
CA LEU A 307 -21.97 -13.06 6.64
C LEU A 307 -22.48 -13.56 8.00
N ASN A 308 -22.43 -14.88 8.21
CA ASN A 308 -22.74 -15.51 9.49
C ASN A 308 -21.69 -15.19 10.57
N GLY A 309 -20.46 -14.88 10.16
CA GLY A 309 -19.38 -14.46 11.05
C GLY A 309 -19.55 -13.05 11.65
N LEU A 310 -20.39 -12.19 11.08
CA LEU A 310 -20.57 -10.79 11.49
C LEU A 310 -21.02 -10.64 12.96
N GLN A 311 -21.90 -11.54 13.42
CA GLN A 311 -22.40 -11.51 14.80
C GLN A 311 -21.29 -11.75 15.83
N LYS A 312 -20.23 -12.49 15.47
CA LYS A 312 -19.14 -12.85 16.40
C LYS A 312 -18.31 -11.63 16.81
N TRP A 313 -18.18 -10.64 15.93
CA TRP A 313 -17.35 -9.46 16.20
C TRP A 313 -18.16 -8.20 16.44
N ARG A 314 -19.47 -8.21 16.18
CA ARG A 314 -20.42 -7.15 16.54
C ARG A 314 -20.31 -6.75 18.02
N GLU A 315 -20.28 -7.73 18.92
CA GLU A 315 -20.16 -7.45 20.36
C GLU A 315 -18.82 -6.80 20.73
N SER A 316 -17.73 -7.25 20.10
CA SER A 316 -16.40 -6.66 20.28
C SER A 316 -16.31 -5.24 19.71
N PHE A 317 -17.02 -4.96 18.61
CA PHE A 317 -17.19 -3.61 18.08
C PHE A 317 -17.93 -2.69 19.08
N ASP A 318 -19.09 -3.10 19.59
CA ASP A 318 -19.87 -2.29 20.54
C ASP A 318 -19.06 -2.00 21.83
N ARG A 319 -18.30 -2.99 22.32
CA ARG A 319 -17.38 -2.79 23.46
C ARG A 319 -16.25 -1.81 23.12
N SER A 320 -15.67 -1.89 21.93
CA SER A 320 -14.62 -0.98 21.48
C SER A 320 -15.12 0.47 21.39
N ILE A 321 -16.32 0.70 20.86
CA ILE A 321 -16.93 2.03 20.82
C ILE A 321 -17.26 2.54 22.24
N SER A 322 -17.74 1.66 23.12
CA SER A 322 -18.00 2.02 24.51
C SER A 322 -16.72 2.42 25.27
N GLU A 323 -15.58 1.76 25.00
CA GLU A 323 -14.27 2.16 25.55
C GLU A 323 -13.80 3.49 25.00
N GLU A 324 -14.03 3.74 23.72
CA GLU A 324 -13.76 5.01 23.05
C GLU A 324 -14.49 6.18 23.72
N CYS A 325 -15.78 6.00 24.00
CA CYS A 325 -16.62 6.99 24.66
C CYS A 325 -16.16 7.32 26.09
N ARG A 326 -15.47 6.40 26.78
CA ARG A 326 -14.96 6.59 28.14
C ARG A 326 -13.62 7.33 28.20
N GLN A 327 -12.98 7.60 27.07
CA GLN A 327 -11.68 8.25 27.04
C GLN A 327 -11.76 9.73 27.40
N ARG A 328 -10.70 10.25 28.03
CA ARG A 328 -10.65 11.65 28.51
C ARG A 328 -10.71 12.69 27.38
N TRP A 329 -10.26 12.33 26.20
CA TRP A 329 -10.29 13.19 25.01
C TRP A 329 -11.64 13.12 24.29
N CYS A 330 -12.52 12.17 24.64
CA CYS A 330 -13.84 12.05 24.04
C CYS A 330 -14.76 13.15 24.59
N SER A 331 -14.95 14.21 23.81
CA SER A 331 -15.91 15.26 24.13
C SER A 331 -17.36 14.74 24.12
N SER A 332 -18.29 15.42 24.78
CA SER A 332 -19.72 15.07 24.71
C SER A 332 -20.21 14.95 23.27
N LYS A 333 -19.77 15.85 22.37
CA LYS A 333 -20.21 15.81 20.98
C LYS A 333 -19.64 14.62 20.21
N LEU A 334 -18.40 14.22 20.52
CA LEU A 334 -17.79 13.03 19.93
C LEU A 334 -18.44 11.75 20.48
N ASN A 335 -18.85 11.74 21.75
CA ASN A 335 -19.64 10.65 22.32
C ASN A 335 -20.95 10.44 21.56
N ASP A 336 -21.72 11.52 21.34
CA ASP A 336 -22.98 11.43 20.57
C ASP A 336 -22.76 10.84 19.17
N LEU A 337 -21.70 11.29 18.47
CA LEU A 337 -21.36 10.78 17.13
C LEU A 337 -20.87 9.33 17.15
N ASN A 338 -20.22 8.90 18.23
CA ASN A 338 -19.81 7.53 18.43
C ASN A 338 -21.02 6.61 18.66
N GLU A 339 -21.99 7.05 19.44
CA GLU A 339 -23.26 6.33 19.64
C GLU A 339 -24.05 6.23 18.33
N GLU A 340 -24.18 7.34 17.57
CA GLU A 340 -24.81 7.35 16.25
C GLU A 340 -24.12 6.39 15.25
N TRP A 341 -22.78 6.38 15.25
CA TRP A 341 -21.98 5.44 14.47
C TRP A 341 -22.24 3.99 14.89
N SER A 342 -22.21 3.70 16.20
CA SER A 342 -22.45 2.35 16.72
C SER A 342 -23.83 1.84 16.28
N ILE A 343 -24.87 2.65 16.47
CA ILE A 343 -26.26 2.27 16.11
C ILE A 343 -26.38 2.02 14.60
N SER A 344 -25.86 2.92 13.77
CA SER A 344 -25.96 2.81 12.31
C SER A 344 -25.17 1.63 11.76
N PHE A 345 -23.95 1.40 12.25
CA PHE A 345 -23.09 0.30 11.80
C PHE A 345 -23.62 -1.05 12.28
N THR A 346 -24.08 -1.14 13.52
CA THR A 346 -24.70 -2.35 14.06
C THR A 346 -25.95 -2.75 13.28
N LYS A 347 -26.81 -1.79 12.92
CA LYS A 347 -27.96 -2.04 12.03
C LYS A 347 -27.52 -2.54 10.65
N PHE A 348 -26.43 -2.00 10.11
CA PHE A 348 -25.86 -2.45 8.84
C PHE A 348 -25.38 -3.90 8.93
N LEU A 349 -24.68 -4.29 10.01
CA LEU A 349 -24.23 -5.67 10.23
C LEU A 349 -25.41 -6.64 10.39
N ASP A 350 -26.44 -6.26 11.15
CA ASP A 350 -27.62 -7.09 11.36
C ASP A 350 -28.35 -7.36 10.03
N LEU A 351 -28.54 -6.32 9.20
CA LEU A 351 -29.12 -6.47 7.85
C LEU A 351 -28.23 -7.29 6.92
N LEU A 352 -26.91 -7.10 6.97
CA LEU A 352 -25.97 -7.85 6.15
C LEU A 352 -25.96 -9.34 6.51
N SER A 353 -26.12 -9.67 7.79
CA SER A 353 -26.27 -11.06 8.27
C SER A 353 -27.63 -11.69 7.94
N SER A 354 -28.62 -10.89 7.57
CA SER A 354 -29.95 -11.38 7.13
C SER A 354 -30.03 -11.74 5.64
N ILE A 355 -28.94 -11.53 4.88
CA ILE A 355 -28.87 -11.95 3.49
C ILE A 355 -28.84 -13.48 3.44
N ASP A 356 -29.89 -14.05 2.85
CA ASP A 356 -30.01 -15.47 2.59
C ASP A 356 -30.10 -15.72 1.07
N PHE A 357 -29.48 -16.80 0.63
CA PHE A 357 -29.51 -17.28 -0.76
C PHE A 357 -30.33 -18.56 -0.90
N ASN A 358 -31.14 -18.92 0.09
CA ASN A 358 -32.00 -20.09 0.03
C ASN A 358 -33.28 -19.83 -0.79
N PHE A 359 -33.57 -20.69 -1.78
CA PHE A 359 -34.61 -20.48 -2.79
C PHE A 359 -35.63 -21.64 -2.88
N GLU A 360 -35.90 -22.36 -1.79
CA GLU A 360 -36.53 -23.70 -1.83
C GLU A 360 -37.98 -23.77 -2.34
N SER A 361 -38.78 -22.71 -2.29
CA SER A 361 -40.23 -22.79 -2.57
C SER A 361 -40.77 -21.77 -3.57
N ASP A 362 -40.52 -20.48 -3.40
CA ASP A 362 -40.87 -19.43 -4.38
C ASP A 362 -39.63 -18.61 -4.77
N ARG A 363 -39.00 -18.99 -5.89
CA ARG A 363 -37.80 -18.32 -6.41
C ARG A 363 -38.03 -16.83 -6.66
N ARG A 364 -39.22 -16.41 -7.10
CA ARG A 364 -39.50 -15.01 -7.41
C ARG A 364 -39.65 -14.18 -6.14
N ALA A 365 -40.48 -14.63 -5.20
CA ALA A 365 -40.66 -13.93 -3.93
C ALA A 365 -39.37 -13.89 -3.11
N SER A 366 -38.58 -14.97 -3.11
CA SER A 366 -37.30 -15.04 -2.40
C SER A 366 -36.27 -14.07 -2.98
N LEU A 367 -36.19 -13.95 -4.31
CA LEU A 367 -35.29 -13.01 -4.99
C LEU A 367 -35.78 -11.55 -4.89
N GLU A 368 -37.08 -11.27 -4.88
CA GLU A 368 -37.63 -9.94 -4.59
C GLU A 368 -37.29 -9.53 -3.15
N THR A 369 -37.42 -10.46 -2.21
CA THR A 369 -37.02 -10.27 -0.82
C THR A 369 -35.51 -9.98 -0.74
N LEU A 370 -34.66 -10.77 -1.40
CA LEU A 370 -33.22 -10.53 -1.47
C LEU A 370 -32.88 -9.16 -2.06
N GLY A 371 -33.50 -8.77 -3.18
CA GLY A 371 -33.32 -7.46 -3.80
C GLY A 371 -33.72 -6.32 -2.87
N SER A 372 -34.81 -6.50 -2.11
CA SER A 372 -35.22 -5.52 -1.08
C SER A 372 -34.25 -5.46 0.09
N THR A 373 -33.73 -6.60 0.57
CA THR A 373 -32.73 -6.66 1.63
C THR A 373 -31.45 -5.95 1.22
N ILE A 374 -30.95 -6.19 -0.01
CA ILE A 374 -29.77 -5.50 -0.57
C ILE A 374 -30.00 -3.98 -0.61
N ASP A 375 -31.21 -3.51 -0.93
CA ASP A 375 -31.55 -2.08 -0.92
C ASP A 375 -31.45 -1.46 0.48
N HIS A 376 -32.00 -2.16 1.48
CA HIS A 376 -31.93 -1.72 2.87
C HIS A 376 -30.48 -1.72 3.38
N VAL A 377 -29.68 -2.72 3.00
CA VAL A 377 -28.23 -2.77 3.31
C VAL A 377 -27.50 -1.61 2.64
N ALA A 378 -27.78 -1.30 1.36
CA ALA A 378 -27.18 -0.19 0.63
C ALA A 378 -27.49 1.17 1.27
N LEU A 379 -28.74 1.38 1.68
CA LEU A 379 -29.19 2.58 2.39
C LEU A 379 -28.51 2.69 3.77
N CYS A 380 -28.44 1.59 4.54
CA CYS A 380 -27.78 1.58 5.83
C CYS A 380 -26.27 1.86 5.70
N CYS A 381 -25.62 1.33 4.66
CA CYS A 381 -24.22 1.63 4.34
C CYS A 381 -24.01 3.12 3.99
N SER A 382 -24.95 3.76 3.30
CA SER A 382 -24.93 5.21 3.05
C SER A 382 -25.04 6.02 4.34
N VAL A 383 -25.92 5.60 5.27
CA VAL A 383 -26.03 6.21 6.60
C VAL A 383 -24.72 6.04 7.38
N CYS A 384 -24.15 4.84 7.38
CA CYS A 384 -22.84 4.55 7.98
C CYS A 384 -21.75 5.47 7.45
N SER A 385 -21.68 5.69 6.13
CA SER A 385 -20.72 6.62 5.53
C SER A 385 -20.87 8.05 6.09
N LYS A 386 -22.11 8.54 6.25
CA LYS A 386 -22.39 9.89 6.78
C LYS A 386 -22.08 10.02 8.28
N THR A 387 -22.49 9.05 9.09
CA THR A 387 -22.23 9.05 10.54
C THR A 387 -20.74 8.90 10.82
N TYR A 388 -20.05 8.03 10.08
CA TYR A 388 -18.59 7.87 10.16
C TYR A 388 -17.85 9.15 9.75
N SER A 389 -18.21 9.76 8.62
CA SER A 389 -17.63 11.04 8.15
C SER A 389 -17.75 12.13 9.23
N SER A 390 -18.95 12.24 9.83
CA SER A 390 -19.19 13.21 10.91
C SER A 390 -18.33 12.95 12.15
N LYS A 391 -18.22 11.67 12.56
CA LYS A 391 -17.34 11.23 13.66
C LYS A 391 -15.88 11.59 13.41
N VAL A 392 -15.34 11.22 12.26
CA VAL A 392 -13.89 11.36 11.99
C VAL A 392 -13.44 12.81 11.87
N VAL A 393 -14.34 13.75 11.53
CA VAL A 393 -14.01 15.18 11.54
C VAL A 393 -13.59 15.66 12.93
N LEU A 394 -14.23 15.17 13.99
CA LEU A 394 -13.84 15.49 15.37
C LEU A 394 -12.67 14.64 15.85
N GLU A 395 -12.65 13.36 15.49
CA GLU A 395 -11.54 12.46 15.85
C GLU A 395 -10.19 12.95 15.28
N ASN A 396 -10.19 13.42 14.02
CA ASN A 396 -8.99 13.92 13.35
C ASN A 396 -8.46 15.25 13.94
N ARG A 397 -9.25 15.92 14.79
CA ARG A 397 -8.86 17.16 15.51
C ARG A 397 -8.26 16.87 16.89
N ILE A 398 -8.27 15.62 17.34
CA ILE A 398 -7.62 15.24 18.59
C ILE A 398 -6.10 15.47 18.43
N PRO A 399 -5.42 16.12 19.39
CA PRO A 399 -3.99 16.42 19.27
C PRO A 399 -3.09 15.20 19.03
N THR A 400 -3.49 14.03 19.53
CA THR A 400 -2.77 12.77 19.38
C THR A 400 -3.11 12.00 18.10
N ALA A 401 -4.05 12.50 17.27
CA ALA A 401 -4.45 11.84 16.03
C ALA A 401 -3.29 11.79 15.01
N CYS A 402 -2.70 10.61 14.86
CA CYS A 402 -1.57 10.41 13.97
C CYS A 402 -1.99 10.54 12.49
N LYS A 403 -1.00 10.78 11.60
CA LYS A 403 -1.27 10.85 10.15
C LYS A 403 -1.83 9.52 9.62
N ARG A 404 -1.38 8.40 10.18
CA ARG A 404 -1.85 7.05 9.84
C ARG A 404 -3.33 6.88 10.16
N LEU A 405 -3.79 7.29 11.35
CA LEU A 405 -5.21 7.26 11.74
C LEU A 405 -6.06 8.07 10.77
N ARG A 406 -5.64 9.31 10.47
CA ARG A 406 -6.35 10.19 9.52
C ARG A 406 -6.50 9.56 8.14
N CYS A 407 -5.43 8.95 7.63
CA CYS A 407 -5.43 8.26 6.34
C CYS A 407 -6.36 7.04 6.34
N VAL A 408 -6.29 6.19 7.38
CA VAL A 408 -7.18 5.02 7.51
C VAL A 408 -8.64 5.45 7.62
N ASN A 409 -8.93 6.50 8.39
CA ASN A 409 -10.27 7.08 8.49
C ASN A 409 -10.82 7.54 7.12
N GLU A 410 -10.02 8.25 6.34
CA GLU A 410 -10.41 8.67 4.99
C GLU A 410 -10.63 7.47 4.04
N CYS A 411 -9.79 6.43 4.15
CA CYS A 411 -9.98 5.19 3.39
C CYS A 411 -11.29 4.47 3.77
N ILE A 412 -11.64 4.39 5.06
CA ILE A 412 -12.90 3.78 5.53
C ILE A 412 -14.09 4.55 4.98
N GLU A 413 -14.08 5.88 5.05
CA GLU A 413 -15.15 6.73 4.53
C GLU A 413 -15.38 6.48 3.03
N LYS A 414 -14.31 6.50 2.23
CA LYS A 414 -14.37 6.21 0.79
C LYS A 414 -14.83 4.78 0.50
N CYS A 415 -14.38 3.81 1.30
CA CYS A 415 -14.79 2.41 1.17
C CYS A 415 -16.29 2.23 1.43
N LEU A 416 -16.83 2.84 2.49
CA LEU A 416 -18.27 2.81 2.80
C LEU A 416 -19.11 3.45 1.67
N HIS A 417 -18.61 4.55 1.10
CA HIS A 417 -19.26 5.22 -0.01
C HIS A 417 -19.28 4.36 -1.30
N SER A 418 -18.13 3.76 -1.64
CA SER A 418 -18.00 2.80 -2.74
C SER A 418 -18.90 1.58 -2.56
N LEU A 419 -18.92 1.00 -1.35
CA LEU A 419 -19.72 -0.17 -1.01
C LEU A 419 -21.22 0.10 -1.14
N SER A 420 -21.71 1.25 -0.65
CA SER A 420 -23.12 1.65 -0.79
C SER A 420 -23.54 1.72 -2.26
N ARG A 421 -22.71 2.32 -3.13
CA ARG A 421 -22.96 2.33 -4.58
C ARG A 421 -22.96 0.91 -5.15
N SER A 422 -21.99 0.09 -4.80
CA SER A 422 -21.84 -1.29 -5.30
C SER A 422 -23.06 -2.14 -4.99
N LEU A 423 -23.60 -2.03 -3.77
CA LEU A 423 -24.82 -2.72 -3.35
C LEU A 423 -26.04 -2.26 -4.15
N LEU A 424 -26.15 -0.96 -4.45
CA LEU A 424 -27.25 -0.43 -5.27
C LEU A 424 -27.19 -0.96 -6.72
N HIS A 425 -25.99 -1.06 -7.30
CA HIS A 425 -25.79 -1.68 -8.61
C HIS A 425 -26.14 -3.18 -8.56
N CYS A 426 -25.69 -3.89 -7.52
CA CYS A 426 -25.99 -5.30 -7.33
C CYS A 426 -27.50 -5.57 -7.27
N LYS A 427 -28.27 -4.71 -6.58
CA LYS A 427 -29.74 -4.77 -6.58
C LYS A 427 -30.31 -4.65 -7.99
N ALA A 428 -29.86 -3.66 -8.76
CA ALA A 428 -30.37 -3.44 -10.11
C ALA A 428 -30.16 -4.67 -11.01
N PHE A 429 -29.01 -5.32 -10.89
CA PHE A 429 -28.72 -6.56 -11.60
C PHE A 429 -29.56 -7.75 -11.11
N VAL A 430 -29.76 -7.90 -9.79
CA VAL A 430 -30.66 -8.94 -9.24
C VAL A 430 -32.11 -8.75 -9.72
N VAL A 431 -32.57 -7.51 -9.83
CA VAL A 431 -33.92 -7.18 -10.37
C VAL A 431 -34.02 -7.43 -11.87
N ALA A 432 -32.97 -7.10 -12.65
CA ALA A 432 -32.93 -7.40 -14.08
C ALA A 432 -32.88 -8.91 -14.35
N PHE A 433 -32.09 -9.65 -13.56
CA PHE A 433 -32.03 -11.12 -13.58
C PHE A 433 -33.40 -11.76 -13.33
N LEU A 434 -34.16 -11.21 -12.39
CA LEU A 434 -35.54 -11.60 -12.13
C LEU A 434 -36.50 -11.39 -13.29
N ALA A 435 -36.33 -10.29 -14.04
CA ALA A 435 -37.19 -9.97 -15.18
C ALA A 435 -36.98 -10.95 -16.35
N ASP A 436 -35.73 -11.39 -16.56
CA ASP A 436 -35.35 -12.36 -17.60
C ASP A 436 -35.80 -13.79 -17.28
N MET A 437 -35.58 -14.27 -16.06
CA MET A 437 -36.06 -15.60 -15.64
C MET A 437 -37.59 -15.74 -15.72
N ALA A 438 -38.34 -14.62 -15.61
CA ALA A 438 -39.78 -14.62 -15.80
C ALA A 438 -40.20 -14.68 -17.29
N SER A 439 -39.34 -14.23 -18.21
CA SER A 439 -39.61 -14.20 -19.66
C SER A 439 -39.37 -15.57 -20.32
N THR A 440 -38.37 -16.32 -19.86
CA THR A 440 -38.03 -17.68 -20.30
C THR A 440 -39.08 -18.75 -19.89
N SER A 441 -39.94 -18.44 -18.91
CA SER A 441 -41.03 -19.34 -18.49
C SER A 441 -42.25 -19.38 -19.44
N LYS A 442 -42.27 -18.57 -20.51
CA LYS A 442 -43.45 -18.44 -21.41
C LYS A 442 -43.36 -19.13 -22.76
N SER A 443 -42.36 -19.97 -23.04
CA SER A 443 -42.35 -20.75 -24.29
C SER A 443 -41.84 -22.18 -24.14
N CYS A 444 -42.76 -23.13 -23.98
CA CYS A 444 -42.75 -24.32 -24.83
C CYS A 444 -44.14 -24.98 -24.89
N PRO A 445 -44.66 -25.27 -26.11
CA PRO A 445 -45.91 -25.99 -26.29
C PRO A 445 -45.74 -27.50 -26.08
N ILE A 446 -46.80 -28.10 -25.59
CA ILE A 446 -47.02 -29.54 -25.44
C ILE A 446 -46.80 -30.27 -26.77
N SER A 447 -45.92 -31.29 -26.81
CA SER A 447 -46.17 -32.55 -27.55
C SER A 447 -45.14 -33.65 -27.24
N ASP A 448 -45.70 -34.83 -26.95
CA ASP A 448 -45.21 -36.20 -27.16
C ASP A 448 -44.05 -36.79 -26.33
N GLU A 449 -44.44 -37.28 -25.15
CA GLU A 449 -44.42 -38.72 -24.78
C GLU A 449 -43.47 -39.65 -25.58
N ARG A 450 -42.31 -39.96 -25.00
CA ARG A 450 -41.70 -41.30 -25.09
C ARG A 450 -41.09 -41.74 -23.76
N VAL A 451 -41.49 -42.95 -23.38
CA VAL A 451 -41.22 -43.70 -22.15
C VAL A 451 -39.86 -44.43 -22.19
N CYS A 452 -39.23 -44.55 -21.02
CA CYS A 452 -38.33 -45.62 -20.49
C CYS A 452 -37.10 -45.00 -19.79
N GLU A 453 -36.65 -45.39 -18.62
CA GLU A 453 -37.08 -46.40 -17.63
C GLU A 453 -36.32 -46.06 -16.34
N THR A 454 -37.01 -46.09 -15.21
CA THR A 454 -36.44 -45.94 -13.88
C THR A 454 -35.78 -47.25 -13.46
N ARG A 455 -34.51 -47.20 -13.00
CA ARG A 455 -33.96 -48.25 -12.14
C ARG A 455 -33.45 -47.62 -10.85
N ALA A 456 -34.27 -47.79 -9.81
CA ALA A 456 -33.92 -47.63 -8.43
C ALA A 456 -33.14 -48.87 -7.96
N GLU A 457 -31.98 -48.68 -7.34
CA GLU A 457 -31.42 -49.65 -6.38
C GLU A 457 -30.87 -48.87 -5.19
N MET A 458 -31.45 -49.14 -4.01
CA MET A 458 -31.07 -48.63 -2.70
C MET A 458 -30.69 -49.85 -1.83
N ILE A 459 -29.49 -49.74 -1.23
CA ILE A 459 -29.06 -50.20 0.11
C ILE A 459 -28.78 -51.70 0.36
N ALA A 460 -27.59 -51.91 0.98
CA ALA A 460 -27.22 -52.77 2.12
C ALA A 460 -25.98 -53.63 1.79
N ASN A 461 -24.91 -53.75 2.58
CA ASN A 461 -24.73 -53.58 4.03
C ASN A 461 -23.24 -53.69 4.42
N THR A 462 -22.88 -53.01 5.52
CA THR A 462 -22.00 -53.41 6.65
C THR A 462 -20.62 -54.10 6.47
N ASP A 463 -19.68 -53.64 7.31
CA ASP A 463 -18.57 -54.34 8.00
C ASP A 463 -17.09 -54.04 7.63
N LEU A 464 -16.28 -53.98 8.71
CA LEU A 464 -14.81 -53.82 8.88
C LEU A 464 -14.26 -52.38 8.82
N LEU A 465 -13.62 -51.75 9.85
CA LEU A 465 -13.06 -52.18 11.14
C LEU A 465 -12.21 -53.46 11.06
N ASP A 466 -11.03 -53.38 10.43
CA ASP A 466 -9.76 -53.85 11.00
C ASP A 466 -8.55 -53.55 10.09
N ALA A 467 -7.37 -53.44 10.73
CA ALA A 467 -6.00 -53.38 10.16
C ALA A 467 -5.61 -52.10 9.36
N CYS A 468 -4.46 -51.45 9.55
CA CYS A 468 -3.21 -51.92 10.15
C CYS A 468 -2.35 -50.71 10.60
N VAL A 469 -1.88 -50.81 11.85
CA VAL A 469 -0.67 -50.17 12.37
C VAL A 469 0.54 -50.83 11.71
N GLN A 470 1.44 -50.05 11.11
CA GLN A 470 2.88 -50.33 10.93
C GLN A 470 3.56 -48.94 10.88
N THR A 471 4.05 -48.37 11.99
CA THR A 471 5.39 -48.57 12.60
C THR A 471 6.38 -49.26 11.68
N ASP A 472 7.27 -48.49 11.06
CA ASP A 472 8.55 -48.99 10.58
C ASP A 472 9.69 -48.35 11.37
N GLU A 473 10.41 -49.24 12.04
CA GLU A 473 11.60 -49.04 12.84
C GLU A 473 12.81 -48.78 11.94
N VAL A 474 13.64 -47.81 12.33
CA VAL A 474 14.98 -47.61 11.77
C VAL A 474 15.89 -48.69 12.34
N THR A 475 16.49 -49.49 11.46
CA THR A 475 17.60 -50.40 11.79
C THR A 475 18.91 -49.80 11.29
N GLU A 476 19.87 -49.67 12.21
CA GLU A 476 21.30 -49.47 11.93
C GLU A 476 21.91 -50.77 11.40
N ASP A 477 22.69 -50.72 10.31
CA ASP A 477 24.09 -51.19 10.31
C ASP A 477 24.79 -50.98 8.96
N GLY A 478 26.11 -50.74 8.99
CA GLY A 478 27.02 -51.30 7.98
C GLY A 478 27.70 -50.37 6.95
N THR A 479 28.65 -49.56 7.41
CA THR A 479 30.03 -49.40 6.86
C THR A 479 30.29 -49.27 5.35
N GLY A 480 30.84 -48.12 4.95
CA GLY A 480 31.57 -47.92 3.69
C GLY A 480 32.58 -46.76 3.79
N VAL A 481 33.76 -47.04 4.33
CA VAL A 481 34.90 -46.12 4.45
C VAL A 481 35.55 -45.88 3.09
N LEU A 482 35.71 -44.62 2.66
CA LEU A 482 36.86 -44.19 1.86
C LEU A 482 37.38 -42.81 2.31
N LYS A 483 38.71 -42.73 2.30
CA LYS A 483 39.60 -41.81 3.03
C LYS A 483 39.58 -40.36 2.55
N LEU A 484 39.56 -39.45 3.54
CA LEU A 484 40.52 -38.39 3.81
C LEU A 484 41.38 -37.89 2.63
N GLU A 485 41.26 -36.61 2.30
CA GLU A 485 42.44 -35.73 2.25
C GLU A 485 42.08 -34.28 2.60
N THR A 486 42.70 -33.81 3.67
CA THR A 486 42.59 -32.46 4.23
C THR A 486 43.56 -31.56 3.48
N PHE A 487 43.10 -30.49 2.81
CA PHE A 487 43.95 -29.30 2.60
C PHE A 487 43.15 -28.00 2.42
N LYS A 488 43.13 -27.24 3.53
CA LYS A 488 43.06 -25.78 3.72
C LYS A 488 42.82 -24.92 2.45
N ASN A 489 41.65 -24.29 2.40
CA ASN A 489 41.50 -22.86 2.08
C ASN A 489 40.29 -22.30 2.83
N SER A 490 40.57 -21.92 4.08
CA SER A 490 39.68 -21.32 5.06
C SER A 490 39.77 -19.80 4.92
N THR A 491 38.71 -19.12 4.47
CA THR A 491 38.33 -17.80 5.03
C THR A 491 37.02 -17.19 4.53
N VAL A 492 36.41 -17.65 3.42
CA VAL A 492 35.26 -16.92 2.82
C VAL A 492 33.95 -17.72 2.73
N PHE A 493 33.98 -19.05 2.83
CA PHE A 493 32.76 -19.89 2.83
C PHE A 493 32.20 -20.17 4.24
N SER A 494 32.94 -19.76 5.29
CA SER A 494 32.62 -20.05 6.68
C SER A 494 31.42 -19.23 7.19
N SER A 495 31.22 -17.98 6.76
CA SER A 495 30.21 -17.12 7.41
C SER A 495 28.75 -17.59 7.23
N SER A 496 28.40 -18.15 6.07
CA SER A 496 27.02 -18.64 5.81
C SER A 496 26.78 -20.01 6.44
N THR A 497 27.77 -20.90 6.36
CA THR A 497 27.67 -22.25 6.95
C THR A 497 27.84 -22.23 8.47
N ASP A 498 28.58 -21.26 9.03
CA ASP A 498 28.70 -21.04 10.49
C ASP A 498 27.43 -20.42 11.07
N LEU A 499 26.71 -19.59 10.30
CA LEU A 499 25.39 -19.06 10.70
C LEU A 499 24.33 -20.15 10.68
N GLU A 500 24.29 -20.98 9.63
CA GLU A 500 23.38 -22.13 9.55
C GLU A 500 23.75 -23.21 10.58
N SER A 501 25.03 -23.52 10.75
CA SER A 501 25.54 -24.42 11.80
C SER A 501 25.25 -23.87 13.19
N GLY A 502 25.36 -22.55 13.40
CA GLY A 502 25.04 -21.87 14.64
C GLY A 502 23.55 -21.96 14.98
N ASN A 503 22.69 -21.74 13.98
CA ASN A 503 21.24 -21.86 14.12
C ASN A 503 20.81 -23.32 14.38
N LEU A 504 21.40 -24.28 13.66
CA LEU A 504 21.14 -25.70 13.88
C LEU A 504 21.67 -26.18 15.25
N LYS A 505 22.84 -25.72 15.69
CA LYS A 505 23.36 -26.00 17.03
C LYS A 505 22.49 -25.38 18.13
N ALA A 506 22.03 -24.15 17.94
CA ALA A 506 21.10 -23.50 18.87
C ALA A 506 19.77 -24.28 18.95
N ARG A 507 19.27 -24.76 17.80
CA ARG A 507 18.06 -25.58 17.75
C ARG A 507 18.25 -26.95 18.41
N ILE A 508 19.41 -27.59 18.22
CA ILE A 508 19.76 -28.86 18.88
C ILE A 508 19.83 -28.68 20.40
N ILE A 509 20.49 -27.62 20.89
CA ILE A 509 20.57 -27.33 22.33
C ILE A 509 19.18 -27.07 22.92
N GLU A 510 18.29 -26.40 22.18
CA GLU A 510 16.92 -26.15 22.62
C GLU A 510 16.09 -27.44 22.68
N LEU A 511 16.23 -28.31 21.67
CA LEU A 511 15.61 -29.64 21.65
C LEU A 511 16.19 -30.56 22.73
N GLU A 512 17.49 -30.48 23.05
CA GLU A 512 18.10 -31.22 24.16
C GLU A 512 17.56 -30.75 25.51
N LYS A 513 17.40 -29.44 25.71
CA LYS A 513 16.75 -28.89 26.91
C LYS A 513 15.28 -29.28 27.02
N GLU A 514 14.57 -29.37 25.90
CA GLU A 514 13.19 -29.84 25.87
C GLU A 514 13.10 -31.35 26.17
N LYS A 515 14.00 -32.16 25.58
CA LYS A 515 14.15 -33.59 25.91
C LYS A 515 14.46 -33.81 27.39
N GLU A 516 15.38 -33.04 27.98
CA GLU A 516 15.70 -33.11 29.41
C GLU A 516 14.50 -32.69 30.27
N ARG A 517 13.76 -31.63 29.88
CA ARG A 517 12.53 -31.23 30.57
C ARG A 517 11.46 -32.32 30.53
N ILE A 518 11.25 -32.94 29.37
CA ILE A 518 10.31 -34.06 29.20
C ILE A 518 10.78 -35.28 30.00
N ALA A 519 12.08 -35.61 29.98
CA ALA A 519 12.63 -36.73 30.74
C ALA A 519 12.49 -36.52 32.26
N VAL A 520 12.77 -35.32 32.76
CA VAL A 520 12.53 -34.96 34.17
C VAL A 520 11.05 -35.04 34.51
N GLY A 521 10.16 -34.55 33.63
CA GLY A 521 8.72 -34.68 33.80
C GLY A 521 8.25 -36.15 33.87
N ALA A 522 8.77 -37.00 32.98
CA ALA A 522 8.50 -38.43 32.96
C ALA A 522 9.02 -39.15 34.21
N GLU A 523 10.20 -38.78 34.70
CA GLU A 523 10.77 -39.38 35.91
C GLU A 523 10.06 -38.90 37.18
N LEU A 524 9.59 -37.65 37.20
CA LEU A 524 8.73 -37.14 38.27
C LEU A 524 7.37 -37.85 38.28
N LEU A 525 6.81 -38.15 37.11
CA LEU A 525 5.59 -38.96 36.96
C LEU A 525 5.82 -40.41 37.37
N ARG A 526 6.97 -41.02 37.04
CA ARG A 526 7.37 -42.35 37.53
C ARG A 526 7.53 -42.37 39.05
N MET A 527 8.23 -41.40 39.63
CA MET A 527 8.35 -41.28 41.09
C MET A 527 6.99 -41.07 41.76
N LYS A 528 6.09 -40.29 41.15
CA LYS A 528 4.71 -40.14 41.64
C LYS A 528 3.92 -41.45 41.53
N LEU A 529 4.04 -42.18 40.42
CA LEU A 529 3.44 -43.50 40.22
C LEU A 529 3.96 -44.54 41.22
N GLU A 530 5.27 -44.53 41.50
CA GLU A 530 5.89 -45.43 42.48
C GLU A 530 5.50 -45.05 43.92
N ARG A 531 5.28 -43.76 44.18
CA ARG A 531 4.72 -43.27 45.44
C ARG A 531 3.25 -43.65 45.62
N LEU A 532 2.45 -43.58 44.55
CA LEU A 532 1.08 -44.07 44.47
C LEU A 532 1.01 -45.60 44.65
N ARG A 533 1.96 -46.34 44.08
CA ARG A 533 2.09 -47.80 44.24
C ARG A 533 2.46 -48.21 45.66
N ARG A 534 3.18 -47.35 46.39
CA ARG A 534 3.49 -47.51 47.82
C ARG A 534 2.37 -47.02 48.74
N SER A 535 1.49 -46.14 48.27
CA SER A 535 0.27 -45.74 48.98
C SER A 535 -0.94 -46.62 48.65
N SER A 536 -0.81 -47.57 47.71
CA SER A 536 -1.84 -48.55 47.36
C SER A 536 -2.06 -49.63 48.44
N ASP A 537 -1.29 -49.61 49.52
CA ASP A 537 -1.45 -50.51 50.67
C ASP A 537 -2.41 -49.95 51.73
N ASP A 538 -2.99 -48.76 51.52
CA ASP A 538 -4.04 -48.21 52.38
C ASP A 538 -5.22 -47.71 51.52
N GLY A 539 -6.35 -48.38 51.67
CA GLY A 539 -7.50 -48.26 50.78
C GLY A 539 -8.23 -46.92 50.88
N SER A 540 -8.31 -46.19 49.76
CA SER A 540 -9.40 -45.25 49.48
C SER A 540 -9.54 -45.01 47.97
N GLU A 541 -10.71 -45.29 47.41
CA GLU A 541 -10.99 -45.25 45.96
C GLU A 541 -11.16 -43.83 45.38
N ASP A 542 -11.10 -42.77 46.21
CA ASP A 542 -11.33 -41.38 45.78
C ASP A 542 -10.05 -40.63 45.32
N GLN A 543 -8.86 -41.07 45.74
CA GLN A 543 -7.59 -40.41 45.39
C GLN A 543 -7.20 -40.54 43.89
N PRO A 544 -7.42 -41.68 43.19
CA PRO A 544 -7.05 -41.82 41.78
C PRO A 544 -7.87 -40.95 40.83
N ARG A 545 -9.12 -40.61 41.19
CA ARG A 545 -9.99 -39.75 40.37
C ARG A 545 -9.51 -38.31 40.35
N ALA A 546 -9.15 -37.77 41.52
CA ALA A 546 -8.60 -36.42 41.63
C ALA A 546 -7.26 -36.26 40.89
N ASP A 547 -6.42 -37.29 40.91
CA ASP A 547 -5.14 -37.26 40.19
C ASP A 547 -5.30 -37.30 38.66
N ILE A 548 -6.33 -38.01 38.15
CA ILE A 548 -6.68 -38.01 36.71
C ILE A 548 -7.24 -36.65 36.28
N GLU A 549 -8.09 -36.04 37.12
CA GLU A 549 -8.69 -34.74 36.85
C GLU A 549 -7.62 -33.64 36.73
N ILE A 550 -6.60 -33.64 37.60
CA ILE A 550 -5.47 -32.70 37.52
C ILE A 550 -4.66 -32.89 36.22
N VAL A 551 -4.53 -34.12 35.73
CA VAL A 551 -3.81 -34.42 34.48
C VAL A 551 -4.60 -33.94 33.27
N ILE A 552 -5.92 -34.15 33.25
CA ILE A 552 -6.81 -33.62 32.21
C ILE A 552 -6.72 -32.09 32.18
N ASP A 553 -6.87 -31.45 33.33
CA ASP A 553 -6.87 -30.00 33.51
C ASP A 553 -5.51 -29.36 33.14
N TYR A 554 -4.41 -30.12 33.24
CA TYR A 554 -3.09 -29.72 32.74
C TYR A 554 -3.00 -29.79 31.21
N TYR A 555 -3.47 -30.89 30.61
CA TYR A 555 -3.41 -31.05 29.16
C TYR A 555 -4.41 -30.16 28.44
N GLU A 556 -5.57 -29.86 29.01
CA GLU A 556 -6.53 -28.90 28.48
C GLU A 556 -5.91 -27.50 28.42
N ARG A 557 -5.33 -27.00 29.52
CA ARG A 557 -4.59 -25.72 29.51
C ARG A 557 -3.44 -25.73 28.51
N ARG A 558 -2.71 -26.85 28.39
CA ARG A 558 -1.60 -26.94 27.44
C ARG A 558 -2.07 -26.90 25.99
N ILE A 559 -3.21 -27.51 25.68
CA ILE A 559 -3.84 -27.45 24.37
C ILE A 559 -4.30 -26.01 24.08
N GLU A 560 -4.89 -25.32 25.05
CA GLU A 560 -5.28 -23.91 24.92
C GLU A 560 -4.07 -23.01 24.61
N GLU A 561 -2.99 -23.12 25.38
CA GLU A 561 -1.74 -22.36 25.13
C GLU A 561 -1.17 -22.61 23.72
N LEU A 562 -1.19 -23.86 23.26
CA LEU A 562 -0.69 -24.22 21.93
C LEU A 562 -1.61 -23.69 20.82
N LEU A 563 -2.93 -23.67 21.04
CA LEU A 563 -3.89 -23.08 20.12
C LEU A 563 -3.69 -21.56 20.00
N GLU A 564 -3.46 -20.87 21.12
CA GLU A 564 -3.16 -19.43 21.12
C GLU A 564 -1.87 -19.11 20.35
N GLN A 565 -0.80 -19.87 20.59
CA GLN A 565 0.47 -19.70 19.87
C GLN A 565 0.31 -19.96 18.38
N LEU A 566 -0.45 -20.99 18.00
CA LEU A 566 -0.71 -21.31 16.60
C LEU A 566 -1.54 -20.22 15.92
N GLN A 567 -2.54 -19.65 16.61
CA GLN A 567 -3.31 -18.51 16.10
C GLN A 567 -2.44 -17.26 15.94
N PHE A 568 -1.54 -16.98 16.91
CA PHE A 568 -0.62 -15.85 16.84
C PHE A 568 0.40 -15.98 15.69
N ILE A 569 0.93 -17.19 15.46
CA ILE A 569 1.84 -17.42 14.33
C ILE A 569 1.09 -17.30 13.01
N LYS A 570 -0.13 -17.83 12.92
CA LYS A 570 -0.98 -17.68 11.73
C LYS A 570 -1.31 -16.22 11.42
N SER A 571 -1.66 -15.41 12.42
CA SER A 571 -1.94 -13.98 12.20
C SER A 571 -0.71 -13.23 11.72
N ARG A 572 0.48 -13.54 12.26
CA ARG A 572 1.74 -12.98 11.76
C ARG A 572 2.07 -13.40 10.33
N ALA A 573 1.82 -14.67 9.97
CA ALA A 573 2.05 -15.15 8.62
C ALA A 573 1.20 -14.38 7.59
N VAL A 574 -0.09 -14.19 7.90
CA VAL A 574 -1.04 -13.45 7.07
C VAL A 574 -0.65 -11.97 6.96
N TYR A 575 -0.25 -11.35 8.08
CA TYR A 575 0.25 -9.98 8.06
C TYR A 575 1.46 -9.82 7.11
N PHE A 576 2.42 -10.74 7.15
CA PHE A 576 3.57 -10.67 6.26
C PHE A 576 3.22 -10.99 4.81
N GLU A 577 2.25 -11.87 4.56
CA GLU A 577 1.71 -12.12 3.23
C GLU A 577 1.07 -10.86 2.63
N ASP A 578 0.19 -10.21 3.40
CA ASP A 578 -0.45 -8.94 3.01
C ASP A 578 0.59 -7.83 2.80
N GLU A 579 1.61 -7.73 3.66
CA GLU A 579 2.72 -6.77 3.48
C GLU A 579 3.50 -7.06 2.19
N CYS A 580 3.75 -8.34 1.87
CA CYS A 580 4.38 -8.73 0.61
C CYS A 580 3.51 -8.37 -0.61
N GLU A 581 2.20 -8.67 -0.57
CA GLU A 581 1.25 -8.30 -1.63
C GLU A 581 1.25 -6.77 -1.85
N ASN A 582 1.20 -5.98 -0.76
CA ASN A 582 1.24 -4.52 -0.82
C ASN A 582 2.56 -3.99 -1.38
N LEU A 583 3.69 -4.58 -1.00
CA LEU A 583 5.01 -4.22 -1.54
C LEU A 583 5.12 -4.55 -3.02
N VAL A 584 4.59 -5.69 -3.47
CA VAL A 584 4.52 -6.07 -4.88
C VAL A 584 3.69 -5.06 -5.65
N MET A 585 2.47 -4.75 -5.18
CA MET A 585 1.58 -3.76 -5.82
C MET A 585 2.23 -2.37 -5.89
N LYS A 586 2.91 -1.94 -4.83
CA LYS A 586 3.61 -0.65 -4.82
C LYS A 586 4.77 -0.63 -5.82
N THR A 587 5.48 -1.75 -5.96
CA THR A 587 6.61 -1.88 -6.88
C THR A 587 6.14 -1.88 -8.33
N THR A 588 5.04 -2.58 -8.66
CA THR A 588 4.46 -2.54 -10.01
C THR A 588 3.99 -1.13 -10.39
N LEU A 589 3.28 -0.42 -9.51
CA LEU A 589 2.89 0.97 -9.76
C LEU A 589 4.10 1.89 -9.99
N LYS A 590 5.18 1.71 -9.22
CA LYS A 590 6.41 2.49 -9.40
C LYS A 590 7.14 2.16 -10.70
N LEU A 591 7.10 0.90 -11.14
CA LEU A 591 7.64 0.51 -12.44
C LEU A 591 6.86 1.15 -13.58
N GLU A 592 5.52 1.14 -13.52
CA GLU A 592 4.66 1.79 -14.52
C GLU A 592 4.88 3.32 -14.57
N GLU A 593 5.01 3.98 -13.41
CA GLU A 593 5.35 5.41 -13.35
C GLU A 593 6.72 5.68 -13.98
N ASN A 594 7.71 4.85 -13.68
CA ASN A 594 9.06 4.99 -14.23
C ASN A 594 9.10 4.77 -15.75
N GLU A 595 8.29 3.83 -16.26
CA GLU A 595 8.14 3.60 -17.70
C GLU A 595 7.52 4.82 -18.39
N LYS A 596 6.45 5.40 -17.83
CA LYS A 596 5.83 6.63 -18.35
C LYS A 596 6.80 7.81 -18.34
N ILE A 597 7.58 7.97 -17.27
CA ILE A 597 8.60 9.02 -17.18
C ILE A 597 9.68 8.79 -18.24
N SER A 598 10.12 7.55 -18.42
CA SER A 598 11.12 7.18 -19.44
C SER A 598 10.62 7.47 -20.86
N GLN A 599 9.34 7.19 -21.15
CA GLN A 599 8.72 7.53 -22.44
C GLN A 599 8.68 9.05 -22.66
N ARG A 600 8.23 9.83 -21.67
CA ARG A 600 8.20 11.30 -21.76
C ARG A 600 9.60 11.91 -21.91
N LEU A 601 10.60 11.32 -21.27
CA LEU A 601 11.99 11.73 -21.42
C LEU A 601 12.48 11.49 -22.85
N ALA A 602 12.21 10.30 -23.42
CA ALA A 602 12.58 9.97 -24.79
C ALA A 602 11.89 10.90 -25.81
N GLU A 603 10.61 11.22 -25.61
CA GLU A 603 9.88 12.18 -26.44
C GLU A 603 10.50 13.60 -26.37
N ALA A 604 10.86 14.05 -25.17
CA ALA A 604 11.51 15.34 -24.97
C ALA A 604 12.91 15.39 -25.62
N GLU A 605 13.71 14.32 -25.48
CA GLU A 605 15.01 14.19 -26.15
C GLU A 605 14.87 14.25 -27.68
N GLN A 606 13.84 13.58 -28.23
CA GLN A 606 13.54 13.65 -29.66
C GLN A 606 13.16 15.07 -30.10
N GLN A 607 12.33 15.78 -29.32
CA GLN A 607 11.97 17.17 -29.60
C GLN A 607 13.18 18.10 -29.57
N ILE A 608 14.05 17.96 -28.57
CA ILE A 608 15.30 18.73 -28.47
C ILE A 608 16.18 18.46 -29.70
N ALA A 609 16.32 17.21 -30.14
CA ALA A 609 17.08 16.87 -31.33
C ALA A 609 16.50 17.55 -32.58
N THR A 610 15.19 17.48 -32.80
CA THR A 610 14.54 18.14 -33.94
C THR A 610 14.70 19.66 -33.93
N LEU A 611 14.51 20.30 -32.77
CA LEU A 611 14.68 21.75 -32.63
C LEU A 611 16.15 22.16 -32.83
N SER A 612 17.10 21.33 -32.39
CA SER A 612 18.53 21.57 -32.62
C SER A 612 18.87 21.52 -34.11
N ASP A 613 18.34 20.55 -34.85
CA ASP A 613 18.53 20.44 -36.30
C ASP A 613 17.89 21.63 -37.04
N ASP A 614 16.69 22.05 -36.64
CA ASP A 614 16.02 23.24 -37.18
C ASP A 614 16.80 24.53 -36.88
N LEU A 615 17.38 24.64 -35.68
CA LEU A 615 18.21 25.78 -35.32
C LEU A 615 19.52 25.77 -36.12
N GLU A 616 20.13 24.60 -36.35
CA GLU A 616 21.35 24.51 -37.14
C GLU A 616 21.09 24.81 -38.64
N THR A 617 19.97 24.36 -39.19
CA THR A 617 19.57 24.69 -40.57
C THR A 617 19.27 26.17 -40.74
N THR A 618 18.54 26.80 -39.81
CA THR A 618 18.30 28.24 -39.83
C THR A 618 19.60 29.04 -39.67
N ARG A 619 20.51 28.61 -38.80
CA ARG A 619 21.84 29.23 -38.65
C ARG A 619 22.63 29.18 -39.96
N ARG A 620 22.71 28.01 -40.61
CA ARG A 620 23.39 27.84 -41.90
C ARG A 620 22.77 28.75 -42.98
N ASN A 621 21.44 28.83 -43.06
CA ASN A 621 20.77 29.69 -44.02
C ASN A 621 21.11 31.17 -43.81
N TYR A 622 21.15 31.66 -42.56
CA TYR A 622 21.56 33.04 -42.27
C TYR A 622 23.04 33.29 -42.55
N GLU A 623 23.93 32.35 -42.25
CA GLU A 623 25.36 32.43 -42.60
C GLU A 623 25.54 32.54 -44.12
N GLU A 624 24.79 31.76 -44.90
CA GLU A 624 24.86 31.75 -46.36
C GLU A 624 24.28 33.05 -46.98
N GLN A 625 23.17 33.56 -46.44
CA GLN A 625 22.64 34.88 -46.79
C GLN A 625 23.64 36.00 -46.49
N MET A 626 24.31 35.97 -45.33
CA MET A 626 25.30 36.97 -44.95
C MET A 626 26.52 36.92 -45.87
N LYS A 627 26.99 35.71 -46.22
CA LYS A 627 28.08 35.51 -47.16
C LYS A 627 27.75 36.10 -48.53
N SER A 628 26.56 35.83 -49.05
CA SER A 628 26.06 36.41 -50.30
C SER A 628 26.00 37.95 -50.25
N LEU A 629 25.53 38.51 -49.13
CA LEU A 629 25.52 39.97 -48.93
C LEU A 629 26.92 40.57 -48.91
N CYS A 630 27.88 39.92 -48.24
CA CYS A 630 29.28 40.32 -48.21
C CYS A 630 29.93 40.25 -49.59
N GLU A 631 29.67 39.19 -50.35
CA GLU A 631 30.13 39.06 -51.75
C GLU A 631 29.55 40.19 -52.61
N HIS A 632 28.24 40.47 -52.49
CA HIS A 632 27.58 41.56 -53.23
C HIS A 632 28.12 42.96 -52.88
N ILE A 633 28.36 43.23 -51.59
CA ILE A 633 28.98 44.48 -51.14
C ILE A 633 30.42 44.58 -51.68
N GLY A 634 31.17 43.48 -51.71
CA GLY A 634 32.49 43.41 -52.32
C GLY A 634 32.46 43.76 -53.81
N GLU A 635 31.51 43.20 -54.57
CA GLU A 635 31.31 43.53 -55.98
C GLU A 635 30.93 45.01 -56.19
N LEU A 636 30.04 45.54 -55.36
CA LEU A 636 29.63 46.94 -55.39
C LEU A 636 30.80 47.87 -55.09
N ASN A 637 31.60 47.55 -54.07
CA ASN A 637 32.81 48.30 -53.73
C ASN A 637 33.83 48.25 -54.87
N ALA A 638 34.04 47.09 -55.50
CA ALA A 638 34.91 46.97 -56.66
C ALA A 638 34.41 47.80 -57.87
N LYS A 639 33.08 47.88 -58.09
CA LYS A 639 32.49 48.77 -59.09
C LYS A 639 32.67 50.24 -58.72
N LEU A 640 32.39 50.62 -57.46
CA LEU A 640 32.59 51.97 -56.95
C LEU A 640 34.04 52.41 -57.08
N GLU A 641 35.00 51.53 -56.82
CA GLU A 641 36.42 51.80 -56.97
C GLU A 641 36.81 52.01 -58.44
N LYS A 642 36.25 51.21 -59.37
CA LYS A 642 36.38 51.47 -60.81
C LYS A 642 35.80 52.84 -61.20
N TYR A 643 34.59 53.18 -60.76
CA TYR A 643 34.01 54.51 -61.00
C TYR A 643 34.84 55.63 -60.38
N SER A 644 35.36 55.42 -59.16
CA SER A 644 36.23 56.35 -58.45
C SER A 644 37.59 56.53 -59.14
N GLN A 645 38.10 55.55 -59.88
CA GLN A 645 39.29 55.70 -60.73
C GLN A 645 38.98 56.40 -62.07
N ILE A 646 37.76 56.23 -62.59
CA ILE A 646 37.29 56.91 -63.81
C ILE A 646 37.00 58.41 -63.55
N VAL A 647 36.50 58.78 -62.36
CA VAL A 647 36.16 60.16 -62.00
C VAL A 647 37.35 61.14 -62.07
N PRO A 648 38.56 60.84 -61.54
CA PRO A 648 39.76 61.66 -61.74
C PRO A 648 40.22 61.72 -63.20
N SER A 649 39.96 60.67 -63.97
CA SER A 649 40.28 60.61 -65.41
C SER A 649 39.38 61.54 -66.23
N LEU A 650 38.14 61.76 -65.78
CA LEU A 650 37.19 62.73 -66.34
C LEU A 650 37.37 64.15 -65.76
N ASN A 651 37.69 64.28 -64.47
CA ASN A 651 38.01 65.58 -63.83
C ASN A 651 39.41 66.11 -64.21
N GLY A 652 40.31 65.27 -64.72
CA GLY A 652 41.54 65.72 -65.37
C GLY A 652 41.29 66.46 -66.69
N GLN A 653 40.06 66.43 -67.21
CA GLN A 653 39.62 67.23 -68.37
C GLN A 653 38.75 68.46 -67.98
N SER A 654 38.40 68.66 -66.70
CA SER A 654 37.73 69.87 -66.19
C SER A 654 38.59 70.56 -65.11
N ASN A 655 39.56 71.35 -65.57
CA ASN A 655 40.51 72.06 -64.73
C ASN A 655 39.86 73.02 -63.71
N GLY A 656 40.40 72.98 -62.48
CA GLY A 656 40.70 74.18 -61.70
C GLY A 656 39.71 74.61 -60.61
N ILE A 657 40.21 74.58 -59.35
CA ILE A 657 39.76 75.41 -58.21
C ILE A 657 38.38 74.96 -57.66
N VAL A 658 38.27 74.24 -56.54
CA VAL A 658 38.28 74.79 -55.17
C VAL A 658 38.60 73.65 -54.19
N LYS A 659 39.61 73.83 -53.34
CA LYS A 659 39.83 73.03 -52.13
C LYS A 659 38.78 73.42 -51.10
N SER A 660 37.97 72.48 -50.60
CA SER A 660 37.34 72.61 -49.27
C SER A 660 36.89 71.27 -48.72
N LYS A 661 37.43 70.96 -47.53
CA LYS A 661 36.80 70.27 -46.39
C LYS A 661 35.89 69.08 -46.68
N GLU A 662 36.34 67.90 -46.27
CA GLU A 662 35.73 67.17 -45.14
C GLU A 662 36.52 65.88 -44.88
N ALA A 663 37.42 65.96 -43.89
CA ALA A 663 38.10 64.82 -43.31
C ALA A 663 37.33 64.43 -42.05
N THR A 664 36.29 63.61 -42.17
CA THR A 664 35.75 62.80 -41.06
C THR A 664 34.65 61.88 -41.56
N HIS A 665 35.00 60.66 -41.95
CA HIS A 665 34.13 59.52 -41.70
C HIS A 665 35.01 58.37 -41.21
N ARG A 666 35.09 58.29 -39.87
CA ARG A 666 35.67 57.14 -39.17
C ARG A 666 34.87 55.90 -39.53
N LEU A 667 35.58 54.89 -40.03
CA LEU A 667 35.15 53.50 -40.02
C LEU A 667 34.81 53.09 -38.58
N LEU A 668 33.53 52.84 -38.31
CA LEU A 668 33.05 52.12 -37.15
C LEU A 668 32.58 50.75 -37.65
N PHE A 669 33.44 49.76 -37.54
CA PHE A 669 33.05 48.37 -37.36
C PHE A 669 33.88 47.83 -36.20
N LYS A 670 33.19 47.53 -35.10
CA LYS A 670 33.62 46.64 -34.05
C LYS A 670 32.50 45.62 -33.85
#